data_AF-A0A9P6V121-F1
#
_entry.id   AF-A0A9P6V121-F1
#
_cell.length_a   1.000
_cell.length_b   1.000
_cell.length_c   1.000
_cell.angle_alpha   90.00
_cell.angle_beta   90.00
_cell.angle_gamma   90.00
#
_symmetry.space_group_name_H-M   'P 1'
#
loop_
_entity.id
_entity.type
_entity.pdbx_description
1 polymer ?
#
loop_
_entity_poly.entity_id
_entity_poly.type
_entity_poly.pdbx_seq_one_letter_code
_entity_poly.pdbx_strand_id
1 'polypeptide(L)'
;MASSNPTSQPGADTPVGTKASSVTIDVNVATIDIEDLYNKEKFDMSTMETDNIFQLLKTSEAGLTTAEAEARILKFGQNRLEQKEVNPLMMFLSFMWNPLSWVMEAAACVAILLSNGGGTAPDWPDFVGIVLLLLANATIGYIEERQAGNAVKALMASLAPQAKIKRDGQWATLEAAMLVPGDIISIKLGDIVPADARLVESVNVSIDQAALTGESLPTNKKVGDEIFSGSTVKQGEGEAVVIGTGSNTFFGRAAKLVQMAGDDVGHLQIVLARIGRFCIGSILIFLIVEVIVMYAAFSYDYRRGINNLLVLLIGGIPIAMPTVLSVTLAIGARQLAEHKAIVTRMSAIEELAGVTILCSDKTGTLTLNELTIDMANVKTYSDVSVEDVILFSAYASRVENQDAIDTCIVNSLPDTTRARAGIEQMDFIPFNPTDKRTQMTYRRLSDNTVHRVSKGMSSVILDLCTRNKDQAQIDQMHADVDEFAFRGLRALAVAIEEVPEGTVESTGTGFTLIGLLPIYDPPRHDTKETIDRAQALGVMVKMITGDQLAIAKETGRRLGLGDHMFNSTVLRDGPPADENVKANTVDELVLEADGFAGVYPEHKYDIVARLQNLGHFTAMTGDGVNDAPALAKANVGIAVADASDAARSAADIVLTSPGLSVIIDAILGSRQIFQRMRNYAAYTCSITIRVVLCFSIMCFAWRFDFPPFMVLILAVLNDGTILTISKDRVVASQYPNHWDLREIFCSAIVYGVYLTASTLAFYAVAVHTRFFQNMGASSFENSVGFIDPNNFKLHSIIYLQVSTLSQALIFVTRSQGFSFVERPSVILMCAFVFAQLVATFIAVYANWGFTQIEGCGWGWAAVVWVWNIVWYFPLDFIKFALQRVFKPSLKSVQQKTQDLQLARTRSTKSFYSSHFDRYTNEPRNFSRTNSVGGPLTADGKSLGVSANEMRRFSTIQAAQVSTALGGGAAGSSQ
;
A
#
# COMPACT_ATOMS: atom_id res chain seq x y z
N MET A 1 -12.76 -10.82 66.10
CA MET A 1 -14.04 -10.10 66.11
C MET A 1 -14.96 -10.79 65.14
N ALA A 2 -16.18 -11.06 65.60
CA ALA A 2 -17.12 -12.01 65.03
C ALA A 2 -18.02 -11.40 63.94
N SER A 3 -18.81 -12.30 63.33
CA SER A 3 -19.98 -12.13 62.48
C SER A 3 -19.71 -11.87 60.99
N SER A 4 -20.32 -12.55 60.02
CA SER A 4 -21.16 -13.75 59.99
C SER A 4 -21.48 -14.07 58.52
N ASN A 5 -21.36 -15.36 58.17
CA ASN A 5 -21.88 -16.12 57.01
C ASN A 5 -23.33 -15.75 56.56
N PRO A 6 -23.91 -16.34 55.46
CA PRO A 6 -23.42 -17.47 54.64
C PRO A 6 -23.64 -17.41 53.10
N THR A 7 -22.94 -18.35 52.46
CA THR A 7 -23.19 -19.09 51.21
C THR A 7 -24.63 -19.55 50.93
N SER A 8 -25.04 -19.52 49.65
CA SER A 8 -26.05 -20.43 49.07
C SER A 8 -25.61 -20.92 47.68
N GLN A 9 -25.61 -22.25 47.50
CA GLN A 9 -25.46 -22.95 46.22
C GLN A 9 -26.76 -22.84 45.37
N PRO A 10 -26.68 -22.95 44.03
CA PRO A 10 -27.83 -22.90 43.15
C PRO A 10 -28.56 -24.25 43.08
N GLY A 11 -29.87 -24.24 43.28
CA GLY A 11 -30.77 -25.37 43.07
C GLY A 11 -31.29 -25.44 41.63
N ALA A 12 -31.38 -26.66 41.12
CA ALA A 12 -31.91 -27.02 39.81
C ALA A 12 -33.44 -27.23 39.82
N ASP A 13 -34.00 -27.21 38.61
CA ASP A 13 -35.29 -27.75 38.14
C ASP A 13 -36.59 -26.98 38.41
N THR A 14 -37.17 -26.41 37.33
CA THR A 14 -38.52 -26.71 36.78
C THR A 14 -38.77 -25.93 35.46
N PRO A 15 -39.72 -26.34 34.59
CA PRO A 15 -39.43 -26.65 33.19
C PRO A 15 -39.85 -25.60 32.15
N VAL A 16 -39.24 -25.76 30.97
CA VAL A 16 -39.60 -25.23 29.65
C VAL A 16 -41.09 -25.44 29.34
N GLY A 17 -41.76 -24.39 28.87
CA GLY A 17 -43.03 -24.53 28.15
C GLY A 17 -43.99 -23.36 28.35
N THR A 18 -43.81 -22.27 27.62
CA THR A 18 -44.94 -21.41 27.21
C THR A 18 -44.57 -20.69 25.93
N LYS A 19 -45.21 -21.10 24.82
CA LYS A 19 -45.29 -20.30 23.59
C LYS A 19 -45.92 -18.96 23.98
N ALA A 20 -45.15 -17.89 23.92
CA ALA A 20 -45.70 -16.55 24.00
C ALA A 20 -46.32 -16.21 22.63
N SER A 21 -47.64 -16.22 22.66
CA SER A 21 -48.60 -15.71 21.68
C SER A 21 -48.17 -14.42 20.98
N SER A 22 -48.56 -14.31 19.70
CA SER A 22 -48.68 -13.07 18.92
C SER A 22 -49.15 -11.89 19.76
N VAL A 23 -48.21 -11.04 20.18
CA VAL A 23 -48.54 -9.75 20.77
C VAL A 23 -48.75 -8.81 19.60
N THR A 24 -50.00 -8.42 19.34
CA THR A 24 -50.30 -7.32 18.42
C THR A 24 -49.73 -6.05 19.05
N ILE A 25 -48.60 -5.59 18.54
CA ILE A 25 -47.90 -4.40 19.03
C ILE A 25 -48.65 -3.18 18.47
N ASP A 26 -49.66 -2.71 19.19
CA ASP A 26 -50.40 -1.48 18.87
C ASP A 26 -49.59 -0.25 19.34
N VAL A 27 -48.37 -0.09 18.77
CA VAL A 27 -47.43 0.97 19.15
C VAL A 27 -47.28 1.95 18.01
N ASN A 28 -47.59 3.21 18.29
CA ASN A 28 -47.47 4.29 17.32
C ASN A 28 -45.98 4.67 17.16
N VAL A 29 -45.29 4.06 16.18
CA VAL A 29 -43.83 4.21 15.93
C VAL A 29 -43.32 5.66 15.78
N ALA A 30 -44.21 6.64 15.58
CA ALA A 30 -43.84 8.05 15.60
C ALA A 30 -43.28 8.53 16.96
N THR A 31 -43.58 7.84 18.07
CA THR A 31 -43.19 8.22 19.44
C THR A 31 -42.20 7.27 20.12
N ILE A 32 -41.62 6.29 19.41
CA ILE A 32 -40.60 5.42 20.02
C ILE A 32 -39.28 6.20 20.09
N ASP A 33 -38.77 6.44 21.28
CA ASP A 33 -37.44 7.01 21.51
C ASP A 33 -36.34 5.99 21.15
N ILE A 34 -35.18 6.49 20.72
CA ILE A 34 -34.06 5.65 20.25
C ILE A 34 -33.60 4.69 21.36
N GLU A 35 -33.57 5.16 22.60
CA GLU A 35 -33.20 4.37 23.78
C GLU A 35 -34.20 3.24 24.06
N ASP A 36 -35.48 3.47 23.76
CA ASP A 36 -36.54 2.48 23.95
C ASP A 36 -36.48 1.38 22.88
N LEU A 37 -36.17 1.73 21.63
CA LEU A 37 -36.03 0.77 20.53
C LEU A 37 -34.90 -0.24 20.77
N TYR A 38 -33.78 0.21 21.36
CA TYR A 38 -32.60 -0.62 21.59
C TYR A 38 -32.51 -1.23 23.00
N ASN A 39 -33.56 -1.04 23.82
CA ASN A 39 -33.67 -1.67 25.14
C ASN A 39 -34.17 -3.12 25.00
N LYS A 40 -33.25 -4.08 25.22
CA LYS A 40 -33.55 -5.52 25.13
C LYS A 40 -34.63 -5.99 26.11
N GLU A 41 -34.88 -5.28 27.21
CA GLU A 41 -35.95 -5.64 28.14
C GLU A 41 -37.34 -5.23 27.63
N LYS A 42 -37.41 -4.23 26.73
CA LYS A 42 -38.66 -3.76 26.11
C LYS A 42 -38.95 -4.44 24.78
N PHE A 43 -37.97 -4.45 23.88
CA PHE A 43 -38.10 -5.01 22.53
C PHE A 43 -36.89 -5.88 22.21
N ASP A 44 -37.03 -7.19 22.41
CA ASP A 44 -36.00 -8.14 21.98
C ASP A 44 -36.21 -8.54 20.51
N MET A 45 -35.69 -7.71 19.62
CA MET A 45 -35.74 -7.96 18.17
C MET A 45 -34.92 -9.17 17.73
N SER A 46 -34.15 -9.82 18.64
CA SER A 46 -33.43 -11.06 18.33
C SER A 46 -34.35 -12.29 18.41
N THR A 47 -35.43 -12.25 19.18
CA THR A 47 -36.33 -13.40 19.39
C THR A 47 -37.72 -13.27 18.77
N MET A 48 -38.13 -12.07 18.36
CA MET A 48 -39.45 -11.81 17.74
C MET A 48 -39.63 -12.44 16.35
N GLU A 49 -40.82 -12.94 16.02
CA GLU A 49 -41.12 -13.39 14.64
C GLU A 49 -41.01 -12.23 13.63
N THR A 50 -40.66 -12.55 12.37
CA THR A 50 -40.41 -11.57 11.29
C THR A 50 -41.58 -10.61 11.06
N ASP A 51 -42.82 -11.12 11.15
CA ASP A 51 -44.04 -10.32 10.97
C ASP A 51 -44.21 -9.25 12.07
N ASN A 52 -43.83 -9.58 13.31
CA ASN A 52 -43.86 -8.62 14.41
C ASN A 52 -42.79 -7.55 14.26
N ILE A 53 -41.66 -7.87 13.61
CA ILE A 53 -40.59 -6.92 13.30
C ILE A 53 -41.02 -5.97 12.18
N PHE A 54 -41.71 -6.48 11.15
CA PHE A 54 -42.34 -5.65 10.14
C PHE A 54 -43.33 -4.65 10.75
N GLN A 55 -44.16 -5.10 11.69
CA GLN A 55 -45.08 -4.22 12.43
C GLN A 55 -44.34 -3.20 13.31
N LEU A 56 -43.35 -3.65 14.09
CA LEU A 56 -42.58 -2.81 15.01
C LEU A 56 -41.79 -1.72 14.28
N LEU A 57 -41.14 -2.07 13.17
CA LEU A 57 -40.35 -1.14 12.36
C LEU A 57 -41.18 -0.40 11.32
N LYS A 58 -42.51 -0.66 11.23
CA LYS A 58 -43.43 -0.18 10.18
C LYS A 58 -42.79 -0.29 8.79
N THR A 59 -42.40 -1.50 8.43
CA THR A 59 -41.82 -1.81 7.12
C THR A 59 -42.56 -2.99 6.50
N SER A 60 -42.37 -3.22 5.20
CA SER A 60 -43.03 -4.28 4.43
C SER A 60 -42.01 -5.00 3.57
N GLU A 61 -42.36 -6.15 2.97
CA GLU A 61 -41.49 -6.87 2.03
C GLU A 61 -41.10 -6.04 0.79
N ALA A 62 -41.82 -4.95 0.49
CA ALA A 62 -41.46 -4.00 -0.56
C ALA A 62 -40.40 -2.97 -0.14
N GLY A 63 -39.98 -2.99 1.13
CA GLY A 63 -39.05 -2.03 1.72
C GLY A 63 -39.72 -0.73 2.20
N LEU A 64 -38.89 0.25 2.56
CA LEU A 64 -39.31 1.59 2.97
C LEU A 64 -39.51 2.52 1.77
N THR A 65 -40.28 3.59 1.96
CA THR A 65 -40.30 4.69 0.98
C THR A 65 -39.08 5.60 1.13
N THR A 66 -38.64 6.22 0.03
CA THR A 66 -37.47 7.12 0.07
C THR A 66 -37.64 8.28 1.08
N ALA A 67 -38.85 8.85 1.19
CA ALA A 67 -39.15 9.94 2.13
C ALA A 67 -39.09 9.49 3.61
N GLU A 68 -39.55 8.28 3.93
CA GLU A 68 -39.45 7.73 5.28
C GLU A 68 -38.01 7.42 5.67
N ALA A 69 -37.21 6.93 4.72
CA ALA A 69 -35.80 6.70 4.96
C ALA A 69 -35.05 8.00 5.31
N GLU A 70 -35.27 9.09 4.56
CA GLU A 70 -34.68 10.41 4.86
C GLU A 70 -35.10 10.93 6.25
N ALA A 71 -36.38 10.77 6.61
CA ALA A 71 -36.87 11.14 7.94
C ALA A 71 -36.21 10.32 9.06
N ARG A 72 -35.96 9.02 8.83
CA ARG A 72 -35.27 8.13 9.77
C ARG A 72 -33.79 8.46 9.89
N ILE A 73 -33.12 8.90 8.83
CA ILE A 73 -31.71 9.33 8.89
C ILE A 73 -31.56 10.53 9.83
N LEU A 74 -32.48 11.50 9.79
CA LEU A 74 -32.46 12.64 10.70
C LEU A 74 -32.69 12.24 12.17
N LYS A 75 -33.42 11.16 12.42
CA LYS A 75 -33.74 10.67 13.77
C LYS A 75 -32.64 9.75 14.33
N PHE A 76 -32.25 8.72 13.59
CA PHE A 76 -31.30 7.69 14.03
C PHE A 76 -29.84 8.01 13.73
N GLY A 77 -29.59 9.00 12.88
CA GLY A 77 -28.26 9.28 12.35
C GLY A 77 -27.86 8.34 11.20
N GLN A 78 -26.69 8.59 10.63
CA GLN A 78 -26.12 7.74 9.58
C GLN A 78 -25.59 6.43 10.18
N ASN A 79 -25.61 5.35 9.39
CA ASN A 79 -25.00 4.07 9.73
C ASN A 79 -23.46 4.14 9.61
N ARG A 80 -22.84 4.93 10.48
CA ARG A 80 -21.40 5.06 10.65
C ARG A 80 -21.10 5.14 12.15
N LEU A 81 -19.92 4.66 12.54
CA LEU A 81 -19.44 4.86 13.91
C LEU A 81 -19.18 6.35 14.13
N GLU A 82 -19.55 6.87 15.30
CA GLU A 82 -19.30 8.25 15.67
C GLU A 82 -17.79 8.53 15.64
N GLN A 83 -17.33 9.23 14.60
CA GLN A 83 -15.99 9.79 14.60
C GLN A 83 -16.01 11.02 15.51
N LYS A 84 -15.12 11.04 16.52
CA LYS A 84 -14.92 12.27 17.31
C LYS A 84 -14.39 13.35 16.37
N GLU A 85 -15.24 14.29 15.98
CA GLU A 85 -14.78 15.49 15.31
C GLU A 85 -13.93 16.29 16.30
N VAL A 86 -12.63 16.36 16.02
CA VAL A 86 -11.74 17.20 16.81
C VAL A 86 -12.05 18.65 16.43
N ASN A 87 -12.34 19.47 17.44
CA ASN A 87 -12.59 20.89 17.22
C ASN A 87 -11.41 21.49 16.42
N PRO A 88 -11.67 22.25 15.33
CA PRO A 88 -10.61 22.78 14.47
C PRO A 88 -9.56 23.60 15.24
N LEU A 89 -9.98 24.30 16.30
CA LEU A 89 -9.10 25.08 17.17
C LEU A 89 -8.22 24.20 18.07
N MET A 90 -8.74 23.07 18.57
CA MET A 90 -7.91 22.11 19.32
C MET A 90 -6.95 21.36 18.42
N MET A 91 -7.36 21.05 17.19
CA MET A 91 -6.46 20.50 16.17
C MET A 91 -5.36 21.49 15.80
N PHE A 92 -5.65 22.80 15.74
CA PHE A 92 -4.62 23.81 15.57
C PHE A 92 -3.64 23.88 16.76
N LEU A 93 -4.16 23.87 17.99
CA LEU A 93 -3.33 23.91 19.20
C LEU A 93 -2.46 22.67 19.38
N SER A 94 -2.87 21.50 18.88
CA SER A 94 -2.05 20.29 18.97
C SER A 94 -0.76 20.40 18.15
N PHE A 95 -0.72 21.17 17.06
CA PHE A 95 0.52 21.45 16.31
C PHE A 95 1.55 22.23 17.14
N MET A 96 1.09 23.06 18.08
CA MET A 96 1.96 23.76 19.01
C MET A 96 2.47 22.86 20.13
N TRP A 97 1.84 21.70 20.37
CA TRP A 97 2.11 20.82 21.51
C TRP A 97 2.91 19.58 21.12
N ASN A 98 4.01 19.76 20.40
CA ASN A 98 4.95 18.68 20.08
C ASN A 98 6.27 18.84 20.86
N PRO A 99 7.06 17.77 21.05
CA PRO A 99 8.29 17.85 21.84
C PRO A 99 9.31 18.88 21.36
N LEU A 100 9.35 19.19 20.06
CA LEU A 100 10.25 20.21 19.49
C LEU A 100 9.75 21.63 19.83
N SER A 101 8.43 21.84 19.80
CA SER A 101 7.79 23.09 20.20
C SER A 101 7.97 23.37 21.69
N TRP A 102 7.97 22.36 22.56
CA TRP A 102 8.27 22.57 24.00
C TRP A 102 9.67 23.13 24.24
N VAL A 103 10.66 22.68 23.47
CA VAL A 103 12.02 23.22 23.58
C VAL A 103 12.08 24.65 23.05
N MET A 104 11.33 24.98 22.00
CA MET A 104 11.21 26.37 21.51
C MET A 104 10.45 27.28 22.48
N GLU A 105 9.42 26.78 23.15
CA GLU A 105 8.71 27.50 24.21
C GLU A 105 9.64 27.74 25.41
N ALA A 106 10.47 26.76 25.77
CA ALA A 106 11.52 26.93 26.76
C ALA A 106 12.53 28.01 26.31
N ALA A 107 12.93 28.04 25.04
CA ALA A 107 13.81 29.09 24.49
C ALA A 107 13.15 30.48 24.56
N ALA A 108 11.85 30.58 24.25
CA ALA A 108 11.08 31.82 24.40
C ALA A 108 11.04 32.26 25.87
N CYS A 109 10.82 31.33 26.80
CA CYS A 109 10.88 31.60 28.24
C CYS A 109 12.26 32.08 28.68
N VAL A 110 13.34 31.49 28.16
CA VAL A 110 14.73 31.90 28.43
C VAL A 110 14.97 33.35 27.97
N ALA A 111 14.46 33.74 26.79
CA ALA A 111 14.60 35.10 26.24
C ALA A 111 13.94 36.19 27.10
N ILE A 112 12.91 35.87 27.88
CA ILE A 112 12.29 36.80 28.84
C ILE A 112 12.85 36.65 30.25
N LEU A 113 12.85 35.43 30.80
CA LEU A 113 13.10 35.19 32.22
C LEU A 113 14.58 35.32 32.57
N LEU A 114 15.44 34.68 31.78
CA LEU A 114 16.88 34.65 32.04
C LEU A 114 17.57 35.89 31.47
N SER A 115 16.96 36.54 30.49
CA SER A 115 17.43 37.81 29.94
C SER A 115 17.10 39.03 30.82
N ASN A 116 16.60 38.84 32.04
CA ASN A 116 16.48 39.93 33.01
C ASN A 116 17.79 40.09 33.80
N GLY A 117 18.70 40.95 33.33
CA GLY A 117 19.98 41.21 33.99
C GLY A 117 20.88 42.18 33.22
N GLY A 118 21.85 42.80 33.91
CA GLY A 118 22.86 43.67 33.28
C GLY A 118 22.41 45.11 32.96
N GLY A 119 21.25 45.57 33.44
CA GLY A 119 20.76 46.94 33.22
C GLY A 119 20.06 47.18 31.88
N THR A 120 19.86 46.14 31.07
CA THR A 120 19.16 46.18 29.78
C THR A 120 17.78 45.52 29.87
N ALA A 121 16.84 45.93 29.01
CA ALA A 121 15.54 45.30 28.93
C ALA A 121 15.63 43.84 28.44
N PRO A 122 14.67 42.96 28.80
CA PRO A 122 14.56 41.62 28.24
C PRO A 122 14.36 41.64 26.73
N ASP A 123 14.78 40.58 26.05
CA ASP A 123 14.75 40.45 24.59
C ASP A 123 13.33 40.16 24.06
N TRP A 124 12.42 41.12 24.25
CA TRP A 124 11.07 41.08 23.71
C TRP A 124 11.02 40.80 22.20
N PRO A 125 11.90 41.35 21.35
CA PRO A 125 11.89 41.04 19.93
C PRO A 125 12.13 39.55 19.63
N ASP A 126 13.03 38.90 20.37
CA ASP A 126 13.33 37.48 20.21
C ASP A 126 12.16 36.62 20.69
N PHE A 127 11.57 36.95 21.85
CA PHE A 127 10.38 36.26 22.34
C PHE A 127 9.21 36.34 21.35
N VAL A 128 8.84 37.55 20.93
CA VAL A 128 7.74 37.77 19.98
C VAL A 128 8.05 37.07 18.67
N GLY A 129 9.31 37.11 18.22
CA GLY A 129 9.77 36.43 17.04
C GLY A 129 9.61 34.90 17.11
N ILE A 130 10.01 34.26 18.22
CA ILE A 130 9.84 32.82 18.44
C ILE A 130 8.36 32.45 18.47
N VAL A 131 7.52 33.21 19.17
CA VAL A 131 6.07 32.96 19.23
C VAL A 131 5.44 33.09 17.84
N LEU A 132 5.82 34.10 17.07
CA LEU A 132 5.35 34.27 15.68
C LEU A 132 5.81 33.13 14.77
N LEU A 133 7.05 32.64 14.93
CA LEU A 133 7.54 31.46 14.20
C LEU A 133 6.72 30.22 14.53
N LEU A 134 6.45 29.96 15.82
CA LEU A 134 5.61 28.84 16.26
C LEU A 134 4.19 28.94 15.71
N LEU A 135 3.57 30.13 15.76
CA LEU A 135 2.24 30.38 15.19
C LEU A 135 2.23 30.21 13.66
N ALA A 136 3.26 30.70 12.96
CA ALA A 136 3.38 30.54 11.52
C ALA A 136 3.51 29.06 11.12
N ASN A 137 4.35 28.29 11.81
CA ASN A 137 4.52 26.87 11.56
C ASN A 137 3.22 26.08 11.88
N ALA A 138 2.57 26.38 13.00
CA ALA A 138 1.28 25.76 13.35
C ALA A 138 0.19 26.10 12.32
N THR A 139 0.15 27.33 11.81
CA THR A 139 -0.79 27.76 10.77
C THR A 139 -0.55 27.03 9.46
N ILE A 140 0.70 26.98 9.01
CA ILE A 140 1.09 26.25 7.80
C ILE A 140 0.73 24.78 7.94
N GLY A 141 1.08 24.14 9.06
CA GLY A 141 0.79 22.73 9.30
C GLY A 141 -0.69 22.43 9.32
N TYR A 142 -1.48 23.26 10.02
CA TYR A 142 -2.92 23.13 10.07
C TYR A 142 -3.58 23.28 8.68
N ILE A 143 -3.18 24.28 7.88
CA ILE A 143 -3.75 24.52 6.54
C ILE A 143 -3.42 23.36 5.61
N GLU A 144 -2.15 22.98 5.53
CA GLU A 144 -1.69 21.93 4.62
C GLU A 144 -2.23 20.55 5.01
N GLU A 145 -2.23 20.20 6.31
CA GLU A 145 -2.77 18.92 6.77
C GLU A 145 -4.28 18.83 6.57
N ARG A 146 -5.02 19.92 6.77
CA ARG A 146 -6.45 19.96 6.47
C ARG A 146 -6.73 19.86 4.97
N GLN A 147 -5.98 20.57 4.14
CA GLN A 147 -6.15 20.51 2.69
C GLN A 147 -5.89 19.10 2.16
N ALA A 148 -4.80 18.48 2.63
CA ALA A 148 -4.44 17.13 2.22
C ALA A 148 -5.41 16.09 2.80
N GLY A 149 -5.83 16.24 4.06
CA GLY A 149 -6.83 15.41 4.71
C GLY A 149 -8.21 15.46 4.04
N ASN A 150 -8.67 16.64 3.60
CA ASN A 150 -9.93 16.77 2.87
C ASN A 150 -9.89 16.04 1.51
N ALA A 151 -8.77 16.11 0.80
CA ALA A 151 -8.60 15.39 -0.47
C ALA A 151 -8.62 13.87 -0.24
N VAL A 152 -7.92 13.38 0.78
CA VAL A 152 -7.93 11.95 1.15
C VAL A 152 -9.32 11.52 1.60
N LYS A 153 -10.05 12.32 2.40
CA LYS A 153 -11.43 12.03 2.81
C LYS A 153 -12.38 11.88 1.61
N ALA A 154 -12.25 12.74 0.60
CA ALA A 154 -13.04 12.62 -0.63
C ALA A 154 -12.73 11.33 -1.40
N LEU A 155 -11.47 10.90 -1.41
CA LEU A 155 -11.05 9.62 -1.99
C LEU A 155 -11.58 8.42 -1.17
N MET A 156 -11.50 8.49 0.16
CA MET A 156 -12.06 7.46 1.05
C MET A 156 -13.58 7.34 0.90
N ALA A 157 -14.29 8.45 0.66
CA ALA A 157 -15.72 8.42 0.40
C ALA A 157 -16.06 7.61 -0.87
N SER A 158 -15.19 7.59 -1.88
CA SER A 158 -15.39 6.76 -3.07
C SER A 158 -15.23 5.24 -2.80
N LEU A 159 -14.58 4.88 -1.69
CA LEU A 159 -14.45 3.51 -1.20
C LEU A 159 -15.49 3.17 -0.13
N ALA A 160 -16.46 4.05 0.14
CA ALA A 160 -17.47 3.80 1.15
C ALA A 160 -18.20 2.47 0.85
N PRO A 161 -18.40 1.61 1.86
CA PRO A 161 -19.12 0.35 1.67
C PRO A 161 -20.50 0.62 1.06
N GLN A 162 -20.88 -0.17 0.07
CA GLN A 162 -22.18 -0.07 -0.57
C GLN A 162 -23.09 -1.20 -0.11
N ALA A 163 -24.39 -0.94 -0.08
CA ALA A 163 -25.41 -1.93 0.23
C ALA A 163 -26.47 -1.91 -0.86
N LYS A 164 -26.96 -3.10 -1.24
CA LYS A 164 -28.16 -3.24 -2.07
C LYS A 164 -29.38 -3.16 -1.18
N ILE A 165 -30.17 -2.11 -1.37
CA ILE A 165 -31.32 -1.77 -0.53
C ILE A 165 -32.58 -1.79 -1.41
N LYS A 166 -33.68 -2.29 -0.87
CA LYS A 166 -35.00 -2.22 -1.50
C LYS A 166 -35.74 -1.00 -0.96
N ARG A 167 -35.98 0.00 -1.81
CA ARG A 167 -36.79 1.19 -1.49
C ARG A 167 -37.80 1.44 -2.60
N ASP A 168 -39.01 1.86 -2.23
CA ASP A 168 -40.12 2.06 -3.17
C ASP A 168 -40.40 0.80 -4.04
N GLY A 169 -40.15 -0.40 -3.51
CA GLY A 169 -40.30 -1.68 -4.22
C GLY A 169 -39.19 -2.01 -5.23
N GLN A 170 -38.20 -1.13 -5.41
CA GLN A 170 -37.09 -1.31 -6.36
C GLN A 170 -35.76 -1.51 -5.65
N TRP A 171 -34.89 -2.33 -6.24
CA TRP A 171 -33.53 -2.53 -5.75
C TRP A 171 -32.62 -1.40 -6.24
N ALA A 172 -32.00 -0.70 -5.30
CA ALA A 172 -31.00 0.33 -5.56
C ALA A 172 -29.71 0.03 -4.77
N THR A 173 -28.56 0.38 -5.34
CA THR A 173 -27.28 0.31 -4.62
C THR A 173 -26.97 1.69 -4.06
N LEU A 174 -26.85 1.80 -2.74
CA LEU A 174 -26.60 3.05 -2.01
C LEU A 174 -25.43 2.88 -1.03
N GLU A 175 -24.85 3.98 -0.57
CA GLU A 175 -23.85 3.92 0.50
C GLU A 175 -24.45 3.29 1.76
N ALA A 176 -23.72 2.35 2.37
CA ALA A 176 -24.14 1.69 3.60
C ALA A 176 -24.39 2.68 4.75
N ALA A 177 -23.80 3.87 4.69
CA ALA A 177 -24.02 4.97 5.64
C ALA A 177 -25.47 5.51 5.63
N MET A 178 -26.18 5.34 4.52
CA MET A 178 -27.56 5.80 4.33
C MET A 178 -28.59 4.76 4.79
N LEU A 179 -28.14 3.61 5.32
CA LEU A 179 -29.02 2.58 5.89
C LEU A 179 -29.68 3.09 7.17
N VAL A 180 -30.97 2.80 7.30
CA VAL A 180 -31.76 3.07 8.51
C VAL A 180 -32.43 1.80 9.02
N PRO A 181 -32.76 1.73 10.33
CA PRO A 181 -33.59 0.65 10.85
C PRO A 181 -34.90 0.53 10.06
N GLY A 182 -35.21 -0.67 9.60
CA GLY A 182 -36.38 -1.01 8.76
C GLY A 182 -36.12 -1.08 7.25
N ASP A 183 -34.94 -0.69 6.77
CA ASP A 183 -34.54 -0.95 5.37
C ASP A 183 -34.44 -2.47 5.12
N ILE A 184 -34.80 -2.91 3.91
CA ILE A 184 -34.52 -4.27 3.44
C ILE A 184 -33.24 -4.25 2.63
N ILE A 185 -32.31 -5.13 3.00
CA ILE A 185 -31.03 -5.32 2.33
C ILE A 185 -30.92 -6.70 1.71
N SER A 186 -30.23 -6.80 0.58
CA SER A 186 -29.82 -8.06 -0.02
C SER A 186 -28.35 -8.33 0.32
N ILE A 187 -28.07 -9.55 0.78
CA ILE A 187 -26.71 -10.00 1.09
C ILE A 187 -26.33 -11.18 0.20
N LYS A 188 -25.11 -11.16 -0.31
CA LYS A 188 -24.55 -12.21 -1.18
C LYS A 188 -23.21 -12.71 -0.67
N LEU A 189 -22.76 -13.81 -1.27
CA LEU A 189 -21.42 -14.35 -1.06
C LEU A 189 -20.36 -13.24 -1.15
N GLY A 190 -19.68 -13.01 -0.03
CA GLY A 190 -18.55 -12.08 0.08
C GLY A 190 -18.88 -10.62 0.38
N ASP A 191 -20.17 -10.29 0.50
CA ASP A 191 -20.58 -9.02 1.06
C ASP A 191 -20.23 -8.96 2.55
N ILE A 192 -19.82 -7.78 3.01
CA ILE A 192 -19.79 -7.47 4.43
C ILE A 192 -21.20 -7.05 4.84
N VAL A 193 -21.73 -7.68 5.88
CA VAL A 193 -23.03 -7.31 6.44
C VAL A 193 -22.95 -5.86 6.95
N PRO A 194 -23.72 -4.91 6.37
CA PRO A 194 -23.48 -3.48 6.56
C PRO A 194 -24.06 -2.93 7.88
N ALA A 195 -25.03 -3.62 8.47
CA ALA A 195 -25.75 -3.24 9.67
C ALA A 195 -26.28 -4.50 10.37
N ASP A 196 -26.64 -4.41 11.64
CA ASP A 196 -27.31 -5.54 12.30
C ASP A 196 -28.69 -5.72 11.65
N ALA A 197 -28.98 -6.92 11.20
CA ALA A 197 -30.17 -7.22 10.43
C ALA A 197 -30.73 -8.61 10.77
N ARG A 198 -31.95 -8.89 10.32
CA ARG A 198 -32.62 -10.16 10.52
C ARG A 198 -33.08 -10.75 9.20
N LEU A 199 -32.75 -12.02 8.97
CA LEU A 199 -33.05 -12.70 7.71
C LEU A 199 -34.55 -12.87 7.50
N VAL A 200 -35.04 -12.40 6.36
CA VAL A 200 -36.41 -12.59 5.87
C VAL A 200 -36.44 -13.75 4.88
N GLU A 201 -35.43 -13.84 4.02
CA GLU A 201 -35.24 -14.94 3.08
C GLU A 201 -33.79 -15.44 3.15
N SER A 202 -33.58 -16.76 3.13
CA SER A 202 -32.22 -17.31 3.13
C SER A 202 -32.12 -18.59 2.32
N VAL A 203 -31.09 -18.67 1.47
CA VAL A 203 -30.72 -19.86 0.71
C VAL A 203 -29.32 -20.27 1.14
N ASN A 204 -29.22 -21.26 2.05
CA ASN A 204 -27.96 -21.79 2.58
C ASN A 204 -26.95 -20.72 3.04
N VAL A 205 -27.44 -19.70 3.76
CA VAL A 205 -26.60 -18.59 4.23
C VAL A 205 -25.68 -19.05 5.35
N SER A 206 -24.37 -18.89 5.16
CA SER A 206 -23.34 -19.12 6.18
C SER A 206 -22.51 -17.87 6.37
N ILE A 207 -22.38 -17.44 7.62
CA ILE A 207 -21.76 -16.15 7.96
C ILE A 207 -20.59 -16.38 8.91
N ASP A 208 -19.45 -15.79 8.55
CA ASP A 208 -18.26 -15.73 9.39
C ASP A 208 -18.38 -14.55 10.34
N GLN A 209 -18.41 -14.88 11.63
CA GLN A 209 -18.49 -13.94 12.74
C GLN A 209 -17.21 -13.97 13.59
N ALA A 210 -16.12 -14.56 13.10
CA ALA A 210 -14.88 -14.75 13.86
C ALA A 210 -14.31 -13.43 14.39
N ALA A 211 -14.46 -12.34 13.64
CA ALA A 211 -14.02 -11.01 14.06
C ALA A 211 -14.82 -10.44 15.26
N LEU A 212 -16.03 -10.95 15.51
CA LEU A 212 -16.98 -10.44 16.51
C LEU A 212 -17.11 -11.36 17.72
N THR A 213 -17.22 -12.67 17.47
CA THR A 213 -17.46 -13.69 18.51
C THR A 213 -16.20 -14.44 18.91
N GLY A 214 -15.15 -14.38 18.08
CA GLY A 214 -13.93 -15.19 18.24
C GLY A 214 -14.10 -16.65 17.79
N GLU A 215 -15.29 -17.06 17.35
CA GLU A 215 -15.53 -18.41 16.84
C GLU A 215 -15.06 -18.52 15.40
N SER A 216 -14.11 -19.43 15.16
CA SER A 216 -13.41 -19.53 13.87
C SER A 216 -14.23 -20.22 12.77
N LEU A 217 -15.29 -20.93 13.14
CA LEU A 217 -16.15 -21.64 12.19
C LEU A 217 -17.33 -20.76 11.78
N PRO A 218 -17.63 -20.64 10.47
CA PRO A 218 -18.79 -19.91 10.01
C PRO A 218 -20.07 -20.57 10.51
N THR A 219 -21.04 -19.75 10.89
CA THR A 219 -22.32 -20.20 11.45
C THR A 219 -23.39 -20.20 10.38
N ASN A 220 -24.14 -21.30 10.27
CA ASN A 220 -25.26 -21.40 9.34
C ASN A 220 -26.47 -20.66 9.90
N LYS A 221 -27.09 -19.82 9.06
CA LYS A 221 -28.18 -18.93 9.42
C LYS A 221 -29.45 -19.27 8.63
N LYS A 222 -30.57 -19.35 9.34
CA LYS A 222 -31.90 -19.62 8.78
C LYS A 222 -32.75 -18.35 8.76
N VAL A 223 -33.88 -18.42 8.07
CA VAL A 223 -34.90 -17.36 8.11
C VAL A 223 -35.27 -17.07 9.56
N GLY A 224 -35.30 -15.78 9.91
CA GLY A 224 -35.53 -15.30 11.26
C GLY A 224 -34.27 -15.20 12.13
N ASP A 225 -33.10 -15.67 11.70
CA ASP A 225 -31.87 -15.48 12.48
C ASP A 225 -31.29 -14.07 12.33
N GLU A 226 -30.62 -13.61 13.39
CA GLU A 226 -29.90 -12.34 13.41
C GLU A 226 -28.52 -12.46 12.76
N ILE A 227 -28.16 -11.44 11.98
CA ILE A 227 -26.88 -11.25 11.32
C ILE A 227 -26.27 -9.92 11.78
N PHE A 228 -24.97 -9.93 12.07
CA PHE A 228 -24.30 -8.78 12.70
C PHE A 228 -23.47 -7.98 11.71
N SER A 229 -23.44 -6.65 11.90
CA SER A 229 -22.59 -5.73 11.17
C SER A 229 -21.12 -6.14 11.26
N GLY A 230 -20.39 -6.06 10.14
CA GLY A 230 -18.99 -6.45 10.05
C GLY A 230 -18.74 -7.95 9.87
N SER A 231 -19.79 -8.78 9.96
CA SER A 231 -19.69 -10.20 9.61
C SER A 231 -19.55 -10.36 8.09
N THR A 232 -18.86 -11.40 7.63
CA THR A 232 -18.71 -11.65 6.19
C THR A 232 -19.53 -12.86 5.75
N VAL A 233 -20.31 -12.73 4.69
CA VAL A 233 -21.08 -13.85 4.12
C VAL A 233 -20.13 -14.81 3.41
N LYS A 234 -19.99 -16.04 3.91
CA LYS A 234 -19.11 -17.07 3.34
C LYS A 234 -19.80 -17.98 2.35
N GLN A 235 -21.12 -18.17 2.49
CA GLN A 235 -21.94 -19.00 1.61
C GLN A 235 -23.37 -18.46 1.55
N GLY A 236 -24.06 -18.79 0.45
CA GLY A 236 -25.46 -18.48 0.25
C GLY A 236 -25.76 -17.03 -0.11
N GLU A 237 -27.04 -16.75 -0.23
CA GLU A 237 -27.60 -15.41 -0.43
C GLU A 237 -28.93 -15.29 0.34
N GLY A 238 -29.30 -14.07 0.69
CA GLY A 238 -30.52 -13.81 1.44
C GLY A 238 -30.94 -12.35 1.45
N GLU A 239 -32.17 -12.13 1.90
CA GLU A 239 -32.71 -10.80 2.18
C GLU A 239 -32.87 -10.62 3.68
N ALA A 240 -32.54 -9.44 4.19
CA ALA A 240 -32.61 -9.15 5.62
C ALA A 240 -33.20 -7.76 5.89
N VAL A 241 -33.94 -7.62 6.98
CA VAL A 241 -34.44 -6.34 7.48
C VAL A 241 -33.47 -5.77 8.51
N VAL A 242 -33.05 -4.51 8.34
CA VAL A 242 -32.12 -3.84 9.24
C VAL A 242 -32.78 -3.54 10.58
N ILE A 243 -32.19 -4.01 11.67
CA ILE A 243 -32.69 -3.81 13.04
C ILE A 243 -31.87 -2.77 13.81
N GLY A 244 -30.57 -2.61 13.48
CA GLY A 244 -29.69 -1.68 14.19
C GLY A 244 -28.62 -1.10 13.29
N THR A 245 -28.34 0.19 13.48
CA THR A 245 -27.37 0.94 12.66
C THR A 245 -26.33 1.68 13.53
N GLY A 246 -25.15 1.93 12.94
CA GLY A 246 -24.08 2.74 13.50
C GLY A 246 -23.58 2.21 14.85
N SER A 247 -23.52 3.10 15.85
CA SER A 247 -23.07 2.80 17.21
C SER A 247 -23.98 1.82 17.96
N ASN A 248 -25.22 1.61 17.49
CA ASN A 248 -26.18 0.71 18.14
C ASN A 248 -26.02 -0.75 17.74
N THR A 249 -25.25 -1.03 16.67
CA THR A 249 -24.89 -2.39 16.26
C THR A 249 -24.05 -3.10 17.31
N PHE A 250 -24.03 -4.42 17.32
CA PHE A 250 -23.17 -5.23 18.18
C PHE A 250 -21.70 -4.85 17.98
N PHE A 251 -21.27 -4.75 16.72
CA PHE A 251 -19.92 -4.27 16.36
C PHE A 251 -19.66 -2.87 16.89
N GLY A 252 -20.59 -1.93 16.68
CA GLY A 252 -20.43 -0.54 17.07
C GLY A 252 -20.33 -0.33 18.58
N ARG A 253 -21.09 -1.11 19.37
CA ARG A 253 -20.99 -1.12 20.83
C ARG A 253 -19.62 -1.64 21.28
N ALA A 254 -19.12 -2.72 20.67
CA ALA A 254 -17.80 -3.26 20.95
C ALA A 254 -16.68 -2.29 20.54
N ALA A 255 -16.75 -1.72 19.34
CA ALA A 255 -15.79 -0.74 18.83
C ALA A 255 -15.69 0.51 19.71
N LYS A 256 -16.82 1.00 20.27
CA LYS A 256 -16.84 2.12 21.22
C LYS A 256 -16.04 1.84 22.49
N LEU A 257 -15.99 0.58 22.94
CA LEU A 257 -15.17 0.16 24.09
C LEU A 257 -13.70 0.05 23.72
N VAL A 258 -13.37 -0.46 22.53
CA VAL A 258 -11.99 -0.58 22.04
C VAL A 258 -11.37 0.78 21.78
N GLN A 259 -12.11 1.76 21.25
CA GLN A 259 -11.63 3.13 21.06
C GLN A 259 -11.21 3.82 22.38
N MET A 260 -11.58 3.27 23.53
CA MET A 260 -11.09 3.73 24.85
C MET A 260 -9.73 3.12 25.24
N ALA A 261 -9.32 2.00 24.63
CA ALA A 261 -8.01 1.39 24.78
C ALA A 261 -7.08 1.92 23.66
N GLY A 262 -6.13 2.76 24.04
CA GLY A 262 -5.38 3.63 23.11
C GLY A 262 -4.61 2.93 21.99
N ASP A 263 -4.46 3.66 20.88
CA ASP A 263 -3.75 3.27 19.65
C ASP A 263 -2.26 2.98 19.87
N ASP A 264 -1.76 1.91 19.23
CA ASP A 264 -0.33 1.64 19.10
C ASP A 264 0.36 2.69 18.21
N VAL A 265 1.57 3.11 18.60
CA VAL A 265 2.34 4.16 17.93
C VAL A 265 2.85 3.66 16.56
N GLY A 266 2.49 4.36 15.47
CA GLY A 266 2.88 3.96 14.11
C GLY A 266 4.39 4.02 13.83
N HIS A 267 4.88 3.16 12.92
CA HIS A 267 6.31 3.03 12.59
C HIS A 267 6.99 4.36 12.21
N LEU A 268 6.35 5.18 11.36
CA LEU A 268 6.87 6.48 10.96
C LEU A 268 7.06 7.43 12.15
N GLN A 269 6.13 7.43 13.12
CA GLN A 269 6.25 8.26 14.32
C GLN A 269 7.47 7.84 15.15
N ILE A 270 7.76 6.53 15.22
CA ILE A 270 8.97 6.01 15.89
C ILE A 270 10.24 6.50 15.17
N VAL A 271 10.27 6.45 13.84
CA VAL A 271 11.38 6.94 13.01
C VAL A 271 11.59 8.44 13.22
N LEU A 272 10.53 9.23 13.13
CA LEU A 272 10.55 10.68 13.35
C LEU A 272 11.04 11.03 14.76
N ALA A 273 10.59 10.29 15.78
CA ALA A 273 11.07 10.46 17.15
C ALA A 273 12.57 10.12 17.31
N ARG A 274 13.11 9.17 16.54
CA ARG A 274 14.56 8.90 16.53
C ARG A 274 15.35 10.04 15.90
N ILE A 275 14.86 10.60 14.79
CA ILE A 275 15.48 11.75 14.14
C ILE A 275 15.43 12.98 15.05
N GLY A 276 14.28 13.27 15.65
CA GLY A 276 14.13 14.37 16.61
C GLY A 276 15.08 14.23 17.81
N ARG A 277 15.22 13.01 18.37
CA ARG A 277 16.19 12.74 19.44
C ARG A 277 17.64 12.96 19.01
N PHE A 278 18.01 12.62 17.78
CA PHE A 278 19.35 12.91 17.25
C PHE A 278 19.62 14.42 17.18
N CYS A 279 18.66 15.21 16.68
CA CYS A 279 18.80 16.67 16.62
C CYS A 279 18.87 17.30 18.03
N ILE A 280 17.94 16.95 18.92
CA ILE A 280 17.92 17.45 20.31
C ILE A 280 19.20 17.05 21.05
N GLY A 281 19.64 15.79 20.91
CA GLY A 281 20.86 15.30 21.54
C GLY A 281 22.10 16.05 21.05
N SER A 282 22.19 16.34 19.76
CA SER A 282 23.28 17.14 19.19
C SER A 282 23.29 18.57 19.76
N ILE A 283 22.12 19.23 19.82
CA ILE A 283 21.98 20.57 20.40
C ILE A 283 22.42 20.57 21.87
N LEU A 284 21.93 19.60 22.66
CA LEU A 284 22.24 19.52 24.09
C LEU A 284 23.74 19.33 24.35
N ILE A 285 24.41 18.49 23.56
CA ILE A 285 25.87 18.26 23.67
C ILE A 285 26.63 19.57 23.48
N PHE A 286 26.36 20.29 22.38
CA PHE A 286 27.07 21.53 22.09
C PHE A 286 26.67 22.67 23.03
N LEU A 287 25.41 22.71 23.47
CA LEU A 287 24.95 23.66 24.50
C LEU A 287 25.73 23.49 25.80
N ILE A 288 25.91 22.24 26.29
CA ILE A 288 26.70 21.97 27.50
C ILE A 288 28.17 22.37 27.30
N VAL A 289 28.77 22.00 26.16
CA VAL A 289 30.15 22.37 25.83
C VAL A 289 30.31 23.89 25.82
N GLU A 290 29.34 24.60 25.23
CA GLU A 290 29.35 26.06 25.13
C GLU A 290 29.23 26.75 26.47
N VAL A 291 28.33 26.28 27.35
CA VAL A 291 28.25 26.77 28.74
C VAL A 291 29.59 26.60 29.46
N ILE A 292 30.22 25.42 29.35
CA ILE A 292 31.51 25.16 30.00
C ILE A 292 32.59 26.11 29.46
N VAL A 293 32.72 26.25 28.14
CA VAL A 293 33.75 27.10 27.53
C VAL A 293 33.54 28.58 27.88
N MET A 294 32.31 29.08 27.74
CA MET A 294 32.00 30.50 27.98
C MET A 294 32.26 30.91 29.43
N TYR A 295 31.79 30.13 30.41
CA TYR A 295 31.89 30.51 31.82
C TYR A 295 33.19 30.07 32.48
N ALA A 296 33.74 28.89 32.14
CA ALA A 296 34.96 28.40 32.77
C ALA A 296 36.24 28.93 32.10
N ALA A 297 36.27 29.08 30.77
CA ALA A 297 37.47 29.50 30.04
C ALA A 297 37.50 31.00 29.72
N PHE A 298 36.36 31.61 29.39
CA PHE A 298 36.30 33.01 28.95
C PHE A 298 35.70 33.98 29.96
N SER A 299 35.13 33.49 31.07
CA SER A 299 34.49 34.31 32.11
C SER A 299 33.47 35.30 31.53
N TYR A 300 32.63 34.83 30.61
CA TYR A 300 31.60 35.65 29.99
C TYR A 300 30.59 36.21 31.00
N ASP A 301 30.08 37.39 30.70
CA ASP A 301 28.91 37.94 31.38
C ASP A 301 27.70 37.05 31.12
N TYR A 302 26.90 36.85 32.18
CA TYR A 302 25.71 36.00 32.17
C TYR A 302 24.76 36.31 30.98
N ARG A 303 24.53 37.59 30.69
CA ARG A 303 23.67 38.01 29.55
C ARG A 303 24.25 37.63 28.19
N ARG A 304 25.55 37.89 27.98
CA ARG A 304 26.23 37.55 26.72
C ARG A 304 26.19 36.04 26.45
N GLY A 305 26.36 35.24 27.51
CA GLY A 305 26.24 33.79 27.43
C GLY A 305 24.85 33.33 26.98
N ILE A 306 23.77 33.94 27.49
CA ILE A 306 22.39 33.55 27.12
C ILE A 306 22.10 33.76 25.64
N ASN A 307 22.57 34.85 25.05
CA ASN A 307 22.33 35.13 23.62
C ASN A 307 22.92 34.02 22.74
N ASN A 308 24.13 33.54 23.05
CA ASN A 308 24.73 32.42 22.31
C ASN A 308 23.97 31.10 22.52
N LEU A 309 23.44 30.84 23.72
CA LEU A 309 22.58 29.68 23.96
C LEU A 309 21.27 29.75 23.15
N LEU A 310 20.67 30.94 23.02
CA LEU A 310 19.47 31.15 22.21
C LEU A 310 19.72 30.90 20.72
N VAL A 311 20.89 31.28 20.19
CA VAL A 311 21.29 30.98 18.80
C VAL A 311 21.25 29.47 18.52
N LEU A 312 21.82 28.66 19.42
CA LEU A 312 21.83 27.21 19.29
C LEU A 312 20.44 26.60 19.37
N LEU A 313 19.60 27.08 20.30
CA LEU A 313 18.25 26.58 20.48
C LEU A 313 17.36 26.91 19.28
N ILE A 314 17.30 28.18 18.86
CA ILE A 314 16.40 28.63 17.78
C ILE A 314 16.79 28.00 16.45
N GLY A 315 18.08 27.98 16.12
CA GLY A 315 18.52 27.51 14.81
C GLY A 315 18.79 26.01 14.71
N GLY A 316 18.96 25.33 15.84
CA GLY A 316 19.19 23.89 15.86
C GLY A 316 17.90 23.08 15.70
N ILE A 317 16.76 23.59 16.19
CA ILE A 317 15.53 22.79 16.32
C ILE A 317 14.77 22.70 14.99
N PRO A 318 14.52 21.49 14.47
CA PRO A 318 13.82 21.32 13.20
C PRO A 318 12.29 21.29 13.35
N ILE A 319 11.69 22.42 13.69
CA ILE A 319 10.26 22.51 14.07
C ILE A 319 9.33 22.04 12.92
N ALA A 320 9.67 22.33 11.67
CA ALA A 320 8.85 21.97 10.50
C ALA A 320 8.84 20.47 10.16
N MET A 321 9.70 19.64 10.78
CA MET A 321 9.92 18.26 10.35
C MET A 321 8.70 17.34 10.38
N PRO A 322 7.93 17.27 11.47
CA PRO A 322 6.72 16.44 11.51
C PRO A 322 5.70 16.85 10.45
N THR A 323 5.49 18.16 10.33
CA THR A 323 4.53 18.77 9.43
C THR A 323 4.86 18.46 7.97
N VAL A 324 6.11 18.68 7.55
CA VAL A 324 6.54 18.49 6.16
C VAL A 324 6.44 17.03 5.73
N LEU A 325 6.76 16.09 6.62
CA LEU A 325 6.62 14.66 6.34
C LEU A 325 5.15 14.24 6.21
N SER A 326 4.29 14.71 7.12
CA SER A 326 2.83 14.46 7.07
C SER A 326 2.22 14.97 5.76
N VAL A 327 2.54 16.22 5.39
CA VAL A 327 2.07 16.85 4.14
C VAL A 327 2.61 16.13 2.92
N THR A 328 3.88 15.70 2.93
CA THR A 328 4.48 14.95 1.81
C THR A 328 3.77 13.62 1.58
N LEU A 329 3.42 12.90 2.66
CA LEU A 329 2.66 11.65 2.56
C LEU A 329 1.26 11.90 2.03
N ALA A 330 0.57 12.93 2.53
CA ALA A 330 -0.80 13.23 2.13
C ALA A 330 -0.90 13.69 0.65
N ILE A 331 0.06 14.51 0.19
CA ILE A 331 0.20 14.82 -1.26
C ILE A 331 0.55 13.55 -2.05
N GLY A 332 1.40 12.69 -1.50
CA GLY A 332 1.76 11.40 -2.10
C GLY A 332 0.57 10.46 -2.29
N ALA A 333 -0.28 10.32 -1.27
CA ALA A 333 -1.52 9.54 -1.34
C ALA A 333 -2.46 10.06 -2.45
N ARG A 334 -2.58 11.39 -2.57
CA ARG A 334 -3.33 12.01 -3.67
C ARG A 334 -2.72 11.67 -5.04
N GLN A 335 -1.39 11.75 -5.18
CA GLN A 335 -0.69 11.43 -6.42
C GLN A 335 -0.90 9.95 -6.82
N LEU A 336 -0.89 9.03 -5.84
CA LEU A 336 -1.18 7.62 -6.07
C LEU A 336 -2.64 7.38 -6.49
N ALA A 337 -3.57 8.10 -5.88
CA ALA A 337 -4.99 8.01 -6.25
C ALA A 337 -5.25 8.52 -7.67
N GLU A 338 -4.54 9.57 -8.11
CA GLU A 338 -4.55 10.02 -9.52
C GLU A 338 -4.02 8.92 -10.46
N HIS A 339 -3.12 8.05 -9.98
CA HIS A 339 -2.63 6.85 -10.66
C HIS A 339 -3.46 5.60 -10.34
N LYS A 340 -4.72 5.78 -9.96
CA LYS A 340 -5.71 4.71 -9.73
C LYS A 340 -5.41 3.79 -8.54
N ALA A 341 -4.53 4.17 -7.62
CA ALA A 341 -4.25 3.44 -6.38
C ALA A 341 -4.63 4.29 -5.15
N ILE A 342 -5.73 3.94 -4.48
CA ILE A 342 -6.20 4.64 -3.28
C ILE A 342 -5.55 4.01 -2.05
N VAL A 343 -4.87 4.82 -1.23
CA VAL A 343 -4.18 4.39 -0.02
C VAL A 343 -5.10 4.55 1.19
N THR A 344 -5.52 3.46 1.83
CA THR A 344 -6.36 3.48 3.05
C THR A 344 -5.51 3.74 4.29
N ARG A 345 -4.29 3.18 4.33
CA ARG A 345 -3.32 3.38 5.40
C ARG A 345 -2.13 4.21 4.92
N MET A 346 -1.97 5.43 5.43
CA MET A 346 -0.89 6.35 5.00
C MET A 346 0.53 5.77 5.14
N SER A 347 0.78 4.95 6.16
CA SER A 347 2.08 4.27 6.34
C SER A 347 2.37 3.22 5.27
N ALA A 348 1.36 2.74 4.54
CA ALA A 348 1.54 1.77 3.47
C ALA A 348 2.36 2.33 2.29
N ILE A 349 2.40 3.66 2.11
CA ILE A 349 3.28 4.31 1.10
C ILE A 349 4.75 4.01 1.40
N GLU A 350 5.13 4.05 2.68
CA GLU A 350 6.50 3.74 3.11
C GLU A 350 6.82 2.26 2.86
N GLU A 351 5.94 1.36 3.29
CA GLU A 351 6.15 -0.08 3.17
C GLU A 351 6.17 -0.49 1.69
N LEU A 352 5.31 0.09 0.85
CA LEU A 352 5.28 -0.14 -0.59
C LEU A 352 6.59 0.28 -1.28
N ALA A 353 7.24 1.35 -0.81
CA ALA A 353 8.55 1.77 -1.32
C ALA A 353 9.67 0.75 -1.00
N GLY A 354 9.50 -0.01 0.08
CA GLY A 354 10.40 -1.07 0.54
C GLY A 354 10.09 -2.47 0.03
N VAL A 355 9.00 -2.67 -0.71
CA VAL A 355 8.60 -3.99 -1.21
C VAL A 355 9.69 -4.62 -2.08
N THR A 356 10.02 -5.86 -1.74
CA THR A 356 11.00 -6.70 -2.43
C THR A 356 10.33 -7.86 -3.17
N ILE A 357 9.19 -8.34 -2.68
CA ILE A 357 8.45 -9.46 -3.24
C ILE A 357 6.98 -9.06 -3.38
N LEU A 358 6.43 -9.26 -4.57
CA LEU A 358 5.02 -9.08 -4.88
C LEU A 358 4.38 -10.46 -5.13
N CYS A 359 3.59 -10.91 -4.17
CA CYS A 359 2.74 -12.08 -4.31
C CYS A 359 1.47 -11.68 -5.05
N SER A 360 1.41 -11.97 -6.35
CA SER A 360 0.25 -11.64 -7.18
C SER A 360 -0.68 -12.83 -7.29
N ASP A 361 -1.97 -12.62 -6.98
CA ASP A 361 -2.99 -13.54 -7.47
C ASP A 361 -2.99 -13.51 -9.01
N LYS A 362 -3.31 -14.66 -9.62
CA LYS A 362 -3.43 -14.80 -11.06
C LYS A 362 -4.69 -14.09 -11.56
N THR A 363 -5.83 -14.44 -10.99
CA THR A 363 -7.15 -13.99 -11.48
C THR A 363 -7.31 -12.50 -11.21
N GLY A 364 -7.81 -11.74 -12.19
CA GLY A 364 -8.06 -10.30 -12.07
C GLY A 364 -6.81 -9.40 -12.09
N THR A 365 -5.63 -9.93 -11.73
CA THR A 365 -4.36 -9.17 -11.69
C THR A 365 -3.47 -9.46 -12.89
N LEU A 366 -3.05 -10.72 -13.08
CA LEU A 366 -2.19 -11.15 -14.20
C LEU A 366 -3.00 -11.45 -15.46
N THR A 367 -4.28 -11.78 -15.29
CA THR A 367 -5.23 -12.07 -16.36
C THR A 367 -6.35 -11.04 -16.40
N LEU A 368 -7.11 -11.04 -17.50
CA LEU A 368 -8.23 -10.11 -17.68
C LEU A 368 -9.45 -10.48 -16.83
N ASN A 369 -9.55 -11.73 -16.36
CA ASN A 369 -10.78 -12.28 -15.75
C ASN A 369 -12.01 -12.21 -16.70
N GLU A 370 -11.74 -12.06 -18.00
CA GLU A 370 -12.72 -12.15 -19.08
C GLU A 370 -12.61 -13.55 -19.68
N LEU A 371 -13.31 -14.48 -19.05
CA LEU A 371 -13.25 -15.88 -19.43
C LEU A 371 -13.85 -16.08 -20.82
N THR A 372 -13.26 -16.96 -21.61
CA THR A 372 -13.74 -17.32 -22.96
C THR A 372 -13.72 -18.83 -23.15
N ILE A 373 -14.67 -19.39 -23.89
CA ILE A 373 -14.70 -20.82 -24.20
C ILE A 373 -13.94 -21.06 -25.52
N ASP A 374 -13.00 -22.00 -25.51
CA ASP A 374 -12.33 -22.45 -26.74
C ASP A 374 -13.26 -23.43 -27.49
N MET A 375 -14.14 -22.87 -28.31
CA MET A 375 -15.16 -23.58 -29.08
C MET A 375 -14.60 -24.74 -29.92
N ALA A 376 -13.37 -24.61 -30.42
CA ALA A 376 -12.75 -25.63 -31.28
C ALA A 376 -12.36 -26.90 -30.50
N ASN A 377 -12.24 -26.81 -29.17
CA ASN A 377 -11.72 -27.87 -28.33
C ASN A 377 -12.73 -28.41 -27.32
N VAL A 378 -14.01 -28.02 -27.39
CA VAL A 378 -15.08 -28.59 -26.56
C VAL A 378 -15.18 -30.09 -26.81
N LYS A 379 -15.18 -30.90 -25.75
CA LYS A 379 -15.28 -32.37 -25.83
C LYS A 379 -16.67 -32.81 -25.43
N THR A 380 -17.23 -33.78 -26.16
CA THR A 380 -18.57 -34.36 -25.91
C THR A 380 -18.41 -35.84 -25.56
N TYR A 381 -19.09 -36.30 -24.51
CA TYR A 381 -19.06 -37.70 -24.06
C TYR A 381 -20.38 -38.45 -24.31
N SER A 382 -21.43 -37.73 -24.72
CA SER A 382 -22.71 -38.30 -25.16
C SER A 382 -23.01 -37.91 -26.61
N ASP A 383 -24.08 -38.47 -27.18
CA ASP A 383 -24.55 -38.17 -28.56
C ASP A 383 -25.20 -36.77 -28.69
N VAL A 384 -24.60 -35.77 -28.06
CA VAL A 384 -25.08 -34.40 -27.93
C VAL A 384 -24.13 -33.47 -28.68
N SER A 385 -24.67 -32.47 -29.39
CA SER A 385 -23.84 -31.53 -30.15
C SER A 385 -23.07 -30.57 -29.22
N VAL A 386 -21.99 -29.97 -29.72
CA VAL A 386 -21.22 -28.96 -28.97
C VAL A 386 -22.10 -27.77 -28.56
N GLU A 387 -23.02 -27.34 -29.43
CA GLU A 387 -23.96 -26.25 -29.15
C GLU A 387 -24.91 -26.61 -27.99
N ASP A 388 -25.39 -27.85 -27.95
CA ASP A 388 -26.26 -28.33 -26.89
C ASP A 388 -25.53 -28.42 -25.54
N VAL A 389 -24.24 -28.78 -25.52
CA VAL A 389 -23.43 -28.77 -24.27
C VAL A 389 -23.35 -27.36 -23.68
N ILE A 390 -23.13 -26.37 -24.54
CA ILE A 390 -23.08 -24.95 -24.12
C ILE A 390 -24.47 -24.49 -23.65
N LEU A 391 -25.53 -24.89 -24.35
CA LEU A 391 -26.91 -24.59 -23.96
C LEU A 391 -27.27 -25.18 -22.59
N PHE A 392 -26.94 -26.44 -22.33
CA PHE A 392 -27.13 -27.07 -21.03
C PHE A 392 -26.29 -26.40 -19.94
N SER A 393 -25.07 -25.99 -20.26
CA SER A 393 -24.25 -25.19 -19.34
C SER A 393 -24.90 -23.83 -19.04
N ALA A 394 -25.47 -23.15 -20.05
CA ALA A 394 -26.19 -21.89 -19.90
C ALA A 394 -27.48 -22.05 -19.08
N TYR A 395 -28.14 -23.20 -19.17
CA TYR A 395 -29.25 -23.55 -18.30
C TYR A 395 -28.79 -23.62 -16.83
N ALA A 396 -27.66 -24.27 -16.55
CA ALA A 396 -27.07 -24.27 -15.20
C ALA A 396 -26.40 -22.94 -14.79
N SER A 397 -26.51 -21.88 -15.59
CA SER A 397 -25.97 -20.53 -15.34
C SER A 397 -27.10 -19.57 -14.96
N ARG A 398 -26.78 -18.54 -14.16
CA ARG A 398 -27.71 -17.43 -13.96
C ARG A 398 -27.75 -16.54 -15.19
N VAL A 399 -28.90 -15.93 -15.45
CA VAL A 399 -29.06 -14.92 -16.51
C VAL A 399 -29.03 -13.51 -15.92
N GLU A 400 -29.41 -13.36 -14.66
CA GLU A 400 -29.37 -12.09 -13.92
C GLU A 400 -28.26 -12.13 -12.86
N ASN A 401 -27.51 -11.03 -12.72
CA ASN A 401 -26.43 -10.89 -11.74
C ASN A 401 -25.39 -12.05 -11.82
N GLN A 402 -24.82 -12.21 -13.02
CA GLN A 402 -23.95 -13.33 -13.43
C GLN A 402 -22.55 -13.24 -12.82
N ASP A 403 -21.93 -14.39 -12.55
CA ASP A 403 -20.48 -14.46 -12.30
C ASP A 403 -19.70 -14.50 -13.64
N ALA A 404 -18.37 -14.41 -13.59
CA ALA A 404 -17.54 -14.37 -14.81
C ALA A 404 -17.67 -15.64 -15.67
N ILE A 405 -17.93 -16.81 -15.05
CA ILE A 405 -18.08 -18.09 -15.75
C ILE A 405 -19.45 -18.17 -16.42
N ASP A 406 -20.52 -17.84 -15.71
CA ASP A 406 -21.89 -17.73 -16.20
C ASP A 406 -21.95 -16.74 -17.36
N THR A 407 -21.32 -15.57 -17.21
CA THR A 407 -21.22 -14.55 -18.26
C THR A 407 -20.54 -15.09 -19.51
N CYS A 408 -19.42 -15.79 -19.34
CA CYS A 408 -18.70 -16.44 -20.44
C CYS A 408 -19.57 -17.47 -21.17
N ILE A 409 -20.29 -18.31 -20.44
CA ILE A 409 -21.14 -19.37 -21.01
C ILE A 409 -22.37 -18.77 -21.72
N VAL A 410 -23.06 -17.81 -21.10
CA VAL A 410 -24.25 -17.17 -21.67
C VAL A 410 -23.89 -16.36 -22.91
N ASN A 411 -22.76 -15.65 -22.91
CA ASN A 411 -22.28 -14.88 -24.06
C ASN A 411 -21.69 -15.76 -25.17
N SER A 412 -21.37 -17.02 -24.86
CA SER A 412 -20.93 -18.02 -25.85
C SER A 412 -22.08 -18.52 -26.72
N LEU A 413 -23.34 -18.26 -26.34
CA LEU A 413 -24.51 -18.57 -27.16
C LEU A 413 -24.67 -17.53 -28.28
N PRO A 414 -25.16 -17.93 -29.47
CA PRO A 414 -25.45 -16.99 -30.56
C PRO A 414 -26.50 -15.92 -30.19
N ASP A 415 -27.41 -16.26 -29.27
CA ASP A 415 -28.46 -15.39 -28.76
C ASP A 415 -28.71 -15.72 -27.28
N THR A 416 -28.56 -14.73 -26.40
CA THR A 416 -28.68 -14.88 -24.94
C THR A 416 -30.09 -15.27 -24.52
N THR A 417 -31.12 -14.94 -25.30
CA THR A 417 -32.51 -15.31 -25.01
C THR A 417 -32.73 -16.83 -25.04
N ARG A 418 -31.89 -17.57 -25.78
CA ARG A 418 -31.94 -19.04 -25.83
C ARG A 418 -31.64 -19.70 -24.50
N ALA A 419 -30.93 -19.03 -23.59
CA ALA A 419 -30.63 -19.56 -22.26
C ALA A 419 -31.89 -19.82 -21.40
N ARG A 420 -33.04 -19.23 -21.75
CA ARG A 420 -34.34 -19.46 -21.09
C ARG A 420 -35.50 -19.73 -22.05
N ALA A 421 -35.26 -19.73 -23.36
CA ALA A 421 -36.31 -20.01 -24.34
C ALA A 421 -36.82 -21.46 -24.21
N GLY A 422 -38.15 -21.63 -24.08
CA GLY A 422 -38.79 -22.95 -24.08
C GLY A 422 -38.67 -23.75 -22.79
N ILE A 423 -38.16 -23.14 -21.70
CA ILE A 423 -38.03 -23.78 -20.39
C ILE A 423 -38.63 -22.91 -19.28
N GLU A 424 -39.24 -23.57 -18.28
CA GLU A 424 -39.70 -22.96 -17.03
C GLU A 424 -38.70 -23.34 -15.92
N GLN A 425 -38.08 -22.35 -15.29
CA GLN A 425 -37.14 -22.57 -14.17
C GLN A 425 -37.93 -22.88 -12.90
N MET A 426 -37.69 -24.06 -12.32
CA MET A 426 -38.39 -24.54 -11.11
C MET A 426 -37.58 -24.27 -9.85
N ASP A 427 -36.27 -24.53 -9.90
CA ASP A 427 -35.35 -24.36 -8.78
C ASP A 427 -33.92 -24.13 -9.29
N PHE A 428 -33.11 -23.42 -8.51
CA PHE A 428 -31.71 -23.13 -8.84
C PHE A 428 -30.84 -23.17 -7.59
N ILE A 429 -29.84 -24.05 -7.61
CA ILE A 429 -28.84 -24.18 -6.56
C ILE A 429 -27.58 -23.40 -6.99
N PRO A 430 -27.25 -22.28 -6.30
CA PRO A 430 -26.09 -21.46 -6.64
C PRO A 430 -24.76 -22.15 -6.32
N PHE A 431 -23.68 -21.54 -6.81
CA PHE A 431 -22.33 -22.05 -6.59
C PHE A 431 -21.98 -21.99 -5.10
N ASN A 432 -21.49 -23.11 -4.59
CA ASN A 432 -20.95 -23.21 -3.24
C ASN A 432 -19.48 -23.65 -3.31
N PRO A 433 -18.52 -22.95 -2.64
CA PRO A 433 -17.11 -23.34 -2.62
C PRO A 433 -16.81 -24.78 -2.16
N THR A 434 -17.69 -25.37 -1.33
CA THR A 434 -17.55 -26.78 -0.90
C THR A 434 -18.03 -27.75 -1.97
N ASP A 435 -19.19 -27.46 -2.56
CA ASP A 435 -19.85 -28.34 -3.52
C ASP A 435 -19.28 -28.19 -4.94
N LYS A 436 -18.66 -27.04 -5.23
CA LYS A 436 -17.96 -26.68 -6.48
C LYS A 436 -18.77 -26.95 -7.75
N ARG A 437 -20.08 -26.77 -7.67
CA ARG A 437 -21.04 -26.95 -8.77
C ARG A 437 -22.21 -25.99 -8.64
N THR A 438 -22.89 -25.77 -9.75
CA THR A 438 -24.24 -25.18 -9.80
C THR A 438 -25.21 -26.21 -10.36
N GLN A 439 -26.50 -26.03 -10.06
CA GLN A 439 -27.54 -26.91 -10.57
C GLN A 439 -28.80 -26.11 -10.86
N MET A 440 -29.48 -26.41 -11.96
CA MET A 440 -30.81 -25.91 -12.25
C MET A 440 -31.76 -27.07 -12.49
N THR A 441 -32.95 -26.98 -11.88
CA THR A 441 -34.09 -27.84 -12.17
C THR A 441 -35.07 -27.06 -13.05
N TYR A 442 -35.39 -27.60 -14.21
CA TYR A 442 -36.28 -26.93 -15.17
C TYR A 442 -37.29 -27.88 -15.78
N ARG A 443 -38.43 -27.33 -16.16
CA ARG A 443 -39.47 -28.02 -16.94
C ARG A 443 -39.37 -27.57 -18.39
N ARG A 444 -39.24 -28.52 -19.30
CA ARG A 444 -39.24 -28.24 -20.74
C ARG A 444 -40.69 -28.07 -21.21
N LEU A 445 -41.00 -26.96 -21.87
CA LEU A 445 -42.37 -26.61 -22.26
C LEU A 445 -42.90 -27.44 -23.44
N SER A 446 -42.03 -28.07 -24.23
CA SER A 446 -42.44 -28.84 -25.41
C SER A 446 -43.03 -30.21 -25.08
N ASP A 447 -42.48 -30.91 -24.08
CA ASP A 447 -42.84 -32.28 -23.70
C ASP A 447 -43.30 -32.39 -22.23
N ASN A 448 -43.31 -31.27 -21.50
CA ASN A 448 -43.67 -31.17 -20.08
C ASN A 448 -42.81 -32.06 -19.16
N THR A 449 -41.62 -32.45 -19.62
CA THR A 449 -40.66 -33.25 -18.83
C THR A 449 -39.83 -32.34 -17.93
N VAL A 450 -39.41 -32.87 -16.77
CA VAL A 450 -38.55 -32.16 -15.82
C VAL A 450 -37.13 -32.71 -15.92
N HIS A 451 -36.17 -31.81 -16.05
CA HIS A 451 -34.75 -32.12 -16.16
C HIS A 451 -33.95 -31.36 -15.10
N ARG A 452 -32.85 -31.96 -14.68
CA ARG A 452 -31.82 -31.33 -13.84
C ARG A 452 -30.53 -31.26 -14.61
N VAL A 453 -29.95 -30.07 -14.67
CA VAL A 453 -28.63 -29.85 -15.27
C VAL A 453 -27.68 -29.32 -14.22
N SER A 454 -26.45 -29.85 -14.20
CA SER A 454 -25.41 -29.41 -13.30
C SER A 454 -24.12 -29.16 -14.07
N LYS A 455 -23.40 -28.11 -13.66
CA LYS A 455 -22.05 -27.81 -14.14
C LYS A 455 -21.14 -27.58 -12.96
N GLY A 456 -19.85 -27.89 -13.12
CA GLY A 456 -18.90 -27.72 -12.03
C GLY A 456 -17.53 -28.30 -12.33
N MET A 457 -16.75 -28.45 -11.26
CA MET A 457 -15.42 -29.07 -11.32
C MET A 457 -15.52 -30.50 -11.89
N SER A 458 -14.60 -30.83 -12.80
CA SER A 458 -14.60 -32.10 -13.54
C SER A 458 -14.72 -33.33 -12.64
N SER A 459 -13.94 -33.41 -11.57
CA SER A 459 -14.00 -34.52 -10.61
C SER A 459 -15.34 -34.62 -9.89
N VAL A 460 -15.92 -33.49 -9.46
CA VAL A 460 -17.20 -33.47 -8.72
C VAL A 460 -18.36 -33.90 -9.60
N ILE A 461 -18.39 -33.43 -10.85
CA ILE A 461 -19.41 -33.83 -11.81
C ILE A 461 -19.25 -35.31 -12.18
N LEU A 462 -18.02 -35.81 -12.29
CA LEU A 462 -17.77 -37.23 -12.54
C LEU A 462 -18.24 -38.13 -11.39
N ASP A 463 -18.10 -37.68 -10.14
CA ASP A 463 -18.61 -38.37 -8.96
C ASP A 463 -20.15 -38.33 -8.88
N LEU A 464 -20.77 -37.26 -9.39
CA LEU A 464 -22.22 -37.11 -9.49
C LEU A 464 -22.83 -38.04 -10.55
N CYS A 465 -22.10 -38.31 -11.63
CA CYS A 465 -22.59 -39.14 -12.73
C CYS A 465 -22.73 -40.60 -12.32
N THR A 466 -23.93 -41.16 -12.50
CA THR A 466 -24.26 -42.56 -12.18
C THR A 466 -24.69 -43.36 -13.41
N ARG A 467 -25.15 -42.69 -14.49
CA ARG A 467 -25.54 -43.32 -15.76
C ARG A 467 -24.44 -43.22 -16.81
N ASN A 468 -24.32 -44.27 -17.62
CA ASN A 468 -23.30 -44.42 -18.68
C ASN A 468 -21.86 -44.21 -18.20
N LYS A 469 -21.57 -44.56 -16.94
CA LYS A 469 -20.23 -44.39 -16.36
C LYS A 469 -19.35 -45.60 -16.69
N ASP A 470 -18.74 -45.56 -17.87
CA ASP A 470 -17.74 -46.55 -18.27
C ASP A 470 -16.34 -46.13 -17.81
N GLN A 471 -15.51 -47.08 -17.36
CA GLN A 471 -14.13 -46.78 -16.95
C GLN A 471 -13.34 -46.10 -18.08
N ALA A 472 -13.59 -46.49 -19.33
CA ALA A 472 -12.96 -45.86 -20.50
C ALA A 472 -13.34 -44.38 -20.67
N GLN A 473 -14.58 -43.98 -20.35
CA GLN A 473 -14.99 -42.58 -20.38
C GLN A 473 -14.33 -41.77 -19.26
N ILE A 474 -14.18 -42.36 -18.08
CA ILE A 474 -13.48 -41.72 -16.95
C ILE A 474 -12.01 -41.45 -17.33
N ASP A 475 -11.32 -42.47 -17.85
CA ASP A 475 -9.92 -42.37 -18.25
C ASP A 475 -9.74 -41.35 -19.39
N GLN A 476 -10.67 -41.34 -20.36
CA GLN A 476 -10.69 -40.36 -21.45
C GLN A 476 -10.88 -38.94 -20.93
N MET A 477 -11.82 -38.73 -20.00
CA MET A 477 -12.07 -37.41 -19.41
C MET A 477 -10.87 -36.91 -18.61
N HIS A 478 -10.18 -37.79 -17.87
CA HIS A 478 -8.94 -37.41 -17.20
C HIS A 478 -7.86 -36.99 -18.20
N ALA A 479 -7.69 -37.73 -19.29
CA ALA A 479 -6.74 -37.38 -20.35
C ALA A 479 -7.08 -36.03 -21.01
N ASP A 480 -8.35 -35.75 -21.28
CA ASP A 480 -8.80 -34.48 -21.86
C ASP A 480 -8.61 -33.29 -20.88
N VAL A 481 -8.86 -33.51 -19.57
CA VAL A 481 -8.58 -32.49 -18.53
C VAL A 481 -7.10 -32.18 -18.45
N ASP A 482 -6.23 -33.20 -18.51
CA ASP A 482 -4.78 -33.01 -18.51
C ASP A 482 -4.31 -32.30 -19.80
N GLU A 483 -4.86 -32.65 -20.96
CA GLU A 483 -4.61 -31.96 -22.24
C GLU A 483 -4.94 -30.45 -22.13
N PHE A 484 -6.12 -30.13 -21.59
CA PHE A 484 -6.53 -28.75 -21.33
C PHE A 484 -5.58 -28.05 -20.37
N ALA A 485 -5.18 -28.71 -19.29
CA ALA A 485 -4.27 -28.15 -18.30
C ALA A 485 -2.88 -27.82 -18.90
N PHE A 486 -2.35 -28.69 -19.76
CA PHE A 486 -1.09 -28.44 -20.50
C PHE A 486 -1.19 -27.25 -21.45
N ARG A 487 -2.37 -26.97 -21.99
CA ARG A 487 -2.64 -25.80 -22.85
C ARG A 487 -2.97 -24.53 -22.07
N GLY A 488 -3.06 -24.63 -20.74
CA GLY A 488 -3.45 -23.52 -19.85
C GLY A 488 -4.96 -23.24 -19.83
N LEU A 489 -5.77 -24.23 -20.18
CA LEU A 489 -7.23 -24.15 -20.21
C LEU A 489 -7.81 -24.78 -18.94
N ARG A 490 -8.78 -24.12 -18.31
CA ARG A 490 -9.57 -24.68 -17.20
C ARG A 490 -10.66 -25.59 -17.75
N ALA A 491 -10.86 -26.73 -17.13
CA ALA A 491 -11.88 -27.69 -17.56
C ALA A 491 -13.15 -27.56 -16.70
N LEU A 492 -14.31 -27.34 -17.33
CA LEU A 492 -15.63 -27.33 -16.67
C LEU A 492 -16.51 -28.45 -17.24
N ALA A 493 -16.99 -29.35 -16.39
CA ALA A 493 -17.82 -30.47 -16.82
C ALA A 493 -19.31 -30.15 -16.68
N VAL A 494 -20.11 -30.74 -17.56
CA VAL A 494 -21.57 -30.58 -17.60
C VAL A 494 -22.24 -31.96 -17.59
N ALA A 495 -23.26 -32.12 -16.76
CA ALA A 495 -24.06 -33.33 -16.66
C ALA A 495 -25.57 -33.02 -16.60
N ILE A 496 -26.38 -33.95 -17.09
CA ILE A 496 -27.85 -33.83 -17.10
C ILE A 496 -28.49 -35.10 -16.53
N GLU A 497 -29.64 -34.91 -15.90
CA GLU A 497 -30.50 -35.96 -15.38
C GLU A 497 -31.95 -35.66 -15.78
N GLU A 498 -32.74 -36.70 -16.00
CA GLU A 498 -34.20 -36.61 -16.15
C GLU A 498 -34.90 -36.98 -14.84
N VAL A 499 -35.95 -36.23 -14.50
CA VAL A 499 -36.71 -36.33 -13.24
C VAL A 499 -38.16 -36.74 -13.55
N PRO A 500 -38.47 -38.05 -13.57
CA PRO A 500 -39.75 -38.56 -14.08
C PRO A 500 -40.96 -38.21 -13.21
N GLU A 501 -40.76 -38.05 -11.89
CA GLU A 501 -41.82 -37.72 -10.93
C GLU A 501 -42.26 -36.25 -10.98
N GLY A 502 -41.53 -35.39 -11.70
CA GLY A 502 -41.93 -34.02 -11.99
C GLY A 502 -41.88 -33.03 -10.81
N THR A 503 -41.44 -33.46 -9.63
CA THR A 503 -41.28 -32.62 -8.43
C THR A 503 -39.80 -32.30 -8.18
N VAL A 504 -39.51 -31.11 -7.63
CA VAL A 504 -38.14 -30.59 -7.42
C VAL A 504 -37.32 -31.51 -6.49
N GLU A 505 -37.94 -32.06 -5.45
CA GLU A 505 -37.26 -32.87 -4.43
C GLU A 505 -37.14 -34.36 -4.78
N SER A 506 -37.79 -34.84 -5.86
CA SER A 506 -37.76 -36.26 -6.22
C SER A 506 -36.38 -36.74 -6.69
N THR A 507 -36.10 -38.04 -6.49
CA THR A 507 -34.88 -38.67 -7.01
C THR A 507 -34.98 -38.88 -8.51
N GLY A 508 -34.00 -38.39 -9.26
CA GLY A 508 -34.00 -38.52 -10.71
C GLY A 508 -33.41 -39.85 -11.17
N THR A 509 -33.28 -40.01 -12.49
CA THR A 509 -32.80 -41.24 -13.15
C THR A 509 -31.29 -41.45 -13.08
N GLY A 510 -30.53 -40.54 -12.47
CA GLY A 510 -29.07 -40.51 -12.44
C GLY A 510 -28.46 -39.54 -13.46
N PHE A 511 -27.46 -38.78 -13.04
CA PHE A 511 -26.74 -37.86 -13.91
C PHE A 511 -25.92 -38.60 -14.97
N THR A 512 -25.98 -38.11 -16.20
CA THR A 512 -25.19 -38.54 -17.35
C THR A 512 -24.22 -37.42 -17.75
N LEU A 513 -22.94 -37.75 -17.93
CA LEU A 513 -21.93 -36.82 -18.38
C LEU A 513 -22.19 -36.42 -19.84
N ILE A 514 -22.26 -35.11 -20.12
CA ILE A 514 -22.54 -34.59 -21.47
C ILE A 514 -21.25 -34.15 -22.15
N GLY A 515 -20.47 -33.30 -21.49
CA GLY A 515 -19.31 -32.69 -22.13
C GLY A 515 -18.39 -31.92 -21.19
N LEU A 516 -17.25 -31.51 -21.74
CA LEU A 516 -16.20 -30.76 -21.07
C LEU A 516 -15.92 -29.47 -21.86
N LEU A 517 -16.05 -28.34 -21.17
CA LEU A 517 -15.83 -27.01 -21.69
C LEU A 517 -14.42 -26.53 -21.32
N PRO A 518 -13.53 -26.27 -22.29
CA PRO A 518 -12.26 -25.59 -22.06
C PRO A 518 -12.47 -24.08 -21.91
N ILE A 519 -12.26 -23.58 -20.71
CA ILE A 519 -12.33 -22.15 -20.37
C ILE A 519 -10.93 -21.57 -20.35
N TYR A 520 -10.72 -20.55 -21.15
CA TYR A 520 -9.48 -19.79 -21.22
C TYR A 520 -9.61 -18.45 -20.49
N ASP A 521 -8.58 -18.12 -19.70
CA ASP A 521 -8.43 -16.80 -19.07
C ASP A 521 -7.22 -16.09 -19.70
N PRO A 522 -7.44 -15.14 -20.61
CA PRO A 522 -6.36 -14.50 -21.34
C PRO A 522 -5.46 -13.65 -20.42
N PRO A 523 -4.13 -13.76 -20.56
CA PRO A 523 -3.22 -12.85 -19.88
C PRO A 523 -3.40 -11.42 -20.41
N ARG A 524 -3.18 -10.42 -19.57
CA ARG A 524 -3.22 -9.03 -20.06
C ARG A 524 -2.04 -8.75 -20.98
N HIS A 525 -2.26 -7.90 -21.97
CA HIS A 525 -1.25 -7.53 -22.97
C HIS A 525 -0.02 -6.84 -22.34
N ASP A 526 -0.21 -6.11 -21.24
CA ASP A 526 0.81 -5.35 -20.52
C ASP A 526 1.54 -6.16 -19.43
N THR A 527 1.02 -7.33 -19.04
CA THR A 527 1.51 -8.06 -17.85
C THR A 527 2.95 -8.52 -18.01
N LYS A 528 3.34 -9.01 -19.20
CA LYS A 528 4.71 -9.46 -19.46
C LYS A 528 5.72 -8.31 -19.33
N GLU A 529 5.48 -7.19 -19.99
CA GLU A 529 6.32 -5.99 -19.89
C GLU A 529 6.37 -5.47 -18.45
N THR A 530 5.25 -5.53 -17.75
CA THR A 530 5.14 -5.10 -16.35
C THR A 530 5.96 -5.99 -15.41
N ILE A 531 5.98 -7.30 -15.62
CA ILE A 531 6.82 -8.22 -14.85
C ILE A 531 8.30 -7.91 -15.08
N ASP A 532 8.70 -7.68 -16.33
CA ASP A 532 10.07 -7.29 -16.67
C ASP A 532 10.46 -5.96 -15.99
N ARG A 533 9.55 -4.98 -15.99
CA ARG A 533 9.73 -3.70 -15.28
C ARG A 533 9.81 -3.87 -13.76
N ALA A 534 9.00 -4.75 -13.18
CA ALA A 534 9.06 -5.06 -11.75
C ALA A 534 10.41 -5.68 -11.37
N GLN A 535 10.90 -6.64 -12.16
CA GLN A 535 12.20 -7.26 -11.96
C GLN A 535 13.36 -6.25 -12.12
N ALA A 536 13.26 -5.33 -13.10
CA ALA A 536 14.22 -4.24 -13.26
C ALA A 536 14.26 -3.28 -12.06
N LEU A 537 13.16 -3.18 -11.31
CA LEU A 537 13.04 -2.43 -10.05
C LEU A 537 13.42 -3.25 -8.81
N GLY A 538 13.94 -4.47 -8.99
CA GLY A 538 14.31 -5.38 -7.91
C GLY A 538 13.11 -5.92 -7.13
N VAL A 539 11.92 -5.96 -7.73
CA VAL A 539 10.71 -6.58 -7.14
C VAL A 539 10.50 -7.94 -7.79
N MET A 540 10.56 -9.00 -6.98
CA MET A 540 10.30 -10.37 -7.44
C MET A 540 8.79 -10.61 -7.44
N VAL A 541 8.22 -10.90 -8.62
CA VAL A 541 6.81 -11.25 -8.75
C VAL A 541 6.64 -12.76 -8.61
N LYS A 542 5.79 -13.20 -7.68
CA LYS A 542 5.43 -14.59 -7.46
C LYS A 542 3.96 -14.80 -7.77
N MET A 543 3.64 -15.80 -8.58
CA MET A 543 2.24 -16.15 -8.87
C MET A 543 1.67 -17.02 -7.75
N ILE A 544 0.49 -16.66 -7.25
CA ILE A 544 -0.26 -17.49 -6.30
C ILE A 544 -1.61 -17.81 -6.96
N THR A 545 -1.94 -19.08 -7.10
CA THR A 545 -3.20 -19.48 -7.77
C THR A 545 -3.82 -20.74 -7.18
N GLY A 546 -5.15 -20.80 -7.21
CA GLY A 546 -5.92 -22.01 -6.93
C GLY A 546 -5.94 -23.01 -8.10
N ASP A 547 -5.45 -22.63 -9.28
CA ASP A 547 -5.40 -23.52 -10.44
C ASP A 547 -4.42 -24.68 -10.25
N GLN A 548 -4.57 -25.72 -11.07
CA GLN A 548 -3.62 -26.82 -11.12
C GLN A 548 -2.23 -26.34 -11.57
N LEU A 549 -1.20 -27.06 -11.12
CA LEU A 549 0.19 -26.70 -11.38
C LEU A 549 0.55 -26.61 -12.87
N ALA A 550 -0.02 -27.48 -13.71
CA ALA A 550 0.20 -27.45 -15.15
C ALA A 550 -0.27 -26.12 -15.78
N ILE A 551 -1.48 -25.65 -15.42
CA ILE A 551 -2.04 -24.38 -15.88
C ILE A 551 -1.18 -23.21 -15.39
N ALA A 552 -0.77 -23.24 -14.12
CA ALA A 552 0.08 -22.21 -13.54
C ALA A 552 1.43 -22.09 -14.26
N LYS A 553 2.10 -23.23 -14.52
CA LYS A 553 3.37 -23.28 -15.25
C LYS A 553 3.23 -22.77 -16.68
N GLU A 554 2.19 -23.16 -17.40
CA GLU A 554 1.95 -22.69 -18.76
C GLU A 554 1.66 -21.19 -18.80
N THR A 555 0.83 -20.70 -17.87
CA THR A 555 0.57 -19.25 -17.72
C THR A 555 1.85 -18.50 -17.38
N GLY A 556 2.65 -19.01 -16.43
CA GLY A 556 3.94 -18.45 -16.04
C GLY A 556 4.93 -18.38 -17.18
N ARG A 557 4.99 -19.41 -18.03
CA ARG A 557 5.83 -19.46 -19.23
C ARG A 557 5.42 -18.40 -20.26
N ARG A 558 4.12 -18.21 -20.51
CA ARG A 558 3.62 -17.18 -21.43
C ARG A 558 3.90 -15.76 -20.92
N LEU A 559 3.72 -15.55 -19.62
CA LEU A 559 3.93 -14.26 -18.95
C LEU A 559 5.41 -13.92 -18.72
N GLY A 560 6.33 -14.89 -18.79
CA GLY A 560 7.75 -14.67 -18.53
C GLY A 560 8.14 -14.74 -17.05
N LEU A 561 7.30 -15.30 -16.18
CA LEU A 561 7.61 -15.49 -14.74
C LEU A 561 8.65 -16.60 -14.53
N GLY A 562 8.57 -17.66 -15.34
CA GLY A 562 9.33 -18.91 -15.18
C GLY A 562 8.39 -20.11 -14.98
N ASP A 563 8.99 -21.30 -14.90
CA ASP A 563 8.30 -22.58 -14.71
C ASP A 563 8.66 -23.25 -13.37
N HIS A 564 9.47 -22.59 -12.52
CA HIS A 564 9.89 -23.06 -11.21
C HIS A 564 8.78 -22.85 -10.16
N MET A 565 7.62 -23.45 -10.43
CA MET A 565 6.43 -23.39 -9.58
C MET A 565 6.18 -24.72 -8.91
N PHE A 566 5.61 -24.68 -7.70
CA PHE A 566 5.33 -25.85 -6.88
C PHE A 566 3.85 -25.93 -6.50
N ASN A 567 3.39 -27.14 -6.19
CA ASN A 567 2.08 -27.33 -5.58
C ASN A 567 2.13 -26.89 -4.10
N SER A 568 1.02 -26.40 -3.56
CA SER A 568 0.92 -25.99 -2.17
C SER A 568 1.17 -27.13 -1.15
N THR A 569 1.01 -28.40 -1.55
CA THR A 569 1.34 -29.57 -0.70
C THR A 569 2.77 -29.57 -0.18
N VAL A 570 3.70 -28.99 -0.95
CA VAL A 570 5.12 -28.89 -0.62
C VAL A 570 5.38 -28.04 0.64
N LEU A 571 4.45 -27.13 0.98
CA LEU A 571 4.54 -26.33 2.21
C LEU A 571 4.41 -27.19 3.47
N ARG A 572 3.66 -28.30 3.39
CA ARG A 572 3.47 -29.26 4.49
C ARG A 572 4.49 -30.39 4.43
N ASP A 573 4.68 -30.97 3.24
CA ASP A 573 5.43 -32.21 3.07
C ASP A 573 6.95 -31.97 3.00
N GLY A 574 7.39 -30.71 2.87
CA GLY A 574 8.80 -30.34 2.72
C GLY A 574 9.25 -30.31 1.26
N PRO A 575 10.45 -29.74 0.97
CA PRO A 575 10.96 -29.65 -0.39
C PRO A 575 11.07 -31.05 -1.04
N PRO A 576 10.67 -31.21 -2.31
CA PRO A 576 10.75 -32.50 -2.98
C PRO A 576 12.20 -32.95 -3.13
N ALA A 577 12.45 -34.26 -3.00
CA ALA A 577 13.77 -34.88 -3.18
C ALA A 577 14.17 -34.95 -4.67
N ASP A 578 14.14 -33.81 -5.36
CA ASP A 578 14.49 -33.68 -6.77
C ASP A 578 15.89 -33.03 -6.90
N GLU A 579 16.74 -33.54 -7.80
CA GLU A 579 18.14 -33.07 -7.96
C GLU A 579 18.24 -31.59 -8.34
N ASN A 580 17.16 -31.02 -8.88
CA ASN A 580 17.10 -29.62 -9.32
C ASN A 580 16.71 -28.63 -8.21
N VAL A 581 16.24 -29.11 -7.04
CA VAL A 581 15.85 -28.25 -5.91
C VAL A 581 16.98 -28.23 -4.89
N LYS A 582 17.64 -27.08 -4.73
CA LYS A 582 18.76 -26.90 -3.78
C LYS A 582 18.33 -26.43 -2.39
N ALA A 583 17.06 -26.07 -2.22
CA ALA A 583 16.52 -25.59 -0.96
C ALA A 583 16.43 -26.73 0.06
N ASN A 584 17.07 -26.55 1.21
CA ASN A 584 17.04 -27.54 2.30
C ASN A 584 15.87 -27.32 3.25
N THR A 585 15.30 -26.11 3.23
CA THR A 585 14.15 -25.72 4.06
C THR A 585 12.98 -25.25 3.20
N VAL A 586 11.77 -25.37 3.74
CA VAL A 586 10.55 -24.86 3.08
C VAL A 586 10.66 -23.35 2.85
N ASP A 587 11.25 -22.61 3.78
CA ASP A 587 11.37 -21.16 3.68
C ASP A 587 12.30 -20.73 2.52
N GLU A 588 13.43 -21.44 2.33
CA GLU A 588 14.31 -21.25 1.16
C GLU A 588 13.58 -21.59 -0.15
N LEU A 589 12.80 -22.68 -0.16
CA LEU A 589 12.01 -23.05 -1.33
C LEU A 589 10.99 -21.97 -1.68
N VAL A 590 10.30 -21.42 -0.68
CA VAL A 590 9.33 -20.33 -0.86
C VAL A 590 10.00 -19.08 -1.44
N LEU A 591 11.24 -18.80 -1.03
CA LEU A 591 12.03 -17.70 -1.59
C LEU A 591 12.45 -17.95 -3.04
N GLU A 592 12.83 -19.18 -3.40
CA GLU A 592 13.29 -19.55 -4.76
C GLU A 592 12.16 -19.83 -5.77
N ALA A 593 10.94 -20.15 -5.30
CA ALA A 593 9.82 -20.48 -6.15
C ALA A 593 9.28 -19.27 -6.94
N ASP A 594 8.96 -19.47 -8.22
CA ASP A 594 8.33 -18.44 -9.08
C ASP A 594 6.82 -18.34 -8.82
N GLY A 595 6.24 -19.35 -8.18
CA GLY A 595 4.83 -19.36 -7.83
C GLY A 595 4.35 -20.66 -7.19
N PHE A 596 3.13 -20.60 -6.69
CA PHE A 596 2.44 -21.70 -6.04
C PHE A 596 1.07 -21.94 -6.68
N ALA A 597 0.76 -23.21 -6.92
CA ALA A 597 -0.48 -23.66 -7.52
C ALA A 597 -1.28 -24.55 -6.56
N GLY A 598 -2.59 -24.68 -6.78
CA GLY A 598 -3.50 -25.39 -5.88
C GLY A 598 -3.53 -24.78 -4.48
N VAL A 599 -3.41 -23.45 -4.38
CA VAL A 599 -3.24 -22.74 -3.11
C VAL A 599 -4.60 -22.48 -2.47
N TYR A 600 -4.74 -22.93 -1.22
CA TYR A 600 -5.89 -22.63 -0.36
C TYR A 600 -5.66 -21.32 0.42
N PRO A 601 -6.71 -20.72 0.99
CA PRO A 601 -6.60 -19.45 1.73
C PRO A 601 -5.53 -19.48 2.84
N GLU A 602 -5.49 -20.56 3.61
CA GLU A 602 -4.49 -20.79 4.67
C GLU A 602 -3.06 -20.84 4.14
N HIS A 603 -2.88 -21.44 2.96
CA HIS A 603 -1.58 -21.52 2.31
C HIS A 603 -1.12 -20.14 1.81
N LYS A 604 -2.04 -19.26 1.36
CA LYS A 604 -1.70 -17.88 0.99
C LYS A 604 -1.13 -17.13 2.20
N TYR A 605 -1.78 -17.25 3.36
CA TYR A 605 -1.30 -16.66 4.61
C TYR A 605 0.08 -17.20 4.99
N ASP A 606 0.29 -18.51 4.96
CA ASP A 606 1.57 -19.14 5.35
C ASP A 606 2.72 -18.72 4.42
N ILE A 607 2.49 -18.66 3.10
CA ILE A 607 3.48 -18.18 2.13
C ILE A 607 3.93 -16.75 2.47
N VAL A 608 2.98 -15.84 2.72
CA VAL A 608 3.28 -14.44 3.07
C VAL A 608 4.02 -14.37 4.41
N ALA A 609 3.55 -15.10 5.43
CA ALA A 609 4.16 -15.10 6.75
C ALA A 609 5.61 -15.61 6.73
N ARG A 610 5.91 -16.66 5.96
CA ARG A 610 7.27 -17.19 5.79
C ARG A 610 8.21 -16.19 5.12
N LEU A 611 7.75 -15.56 4.04
CA LEU A 611 8.53 -14.53 3.34
C LEU A 611 8.83 -13.33 4.26
N GLN A 612 7.86 -12.92 5.08
CA GLN A 612 8.07 -11.88 6.09
C GLN A 612 9.06 -12.30 7.18
N ASN A 613 8.98 -13.54 7.67
CA ASN A 613 9.91 -14.07 8.68
C ASN A 613 11.36 -14.13 8.15
N LEU A 614 11.54 -14.29 6.84
CA LEU A 614 12.84 -14.17 6.17
C LEU A 614 13.34 -12.72 6.04
N GLY A 615 12.57 -11.74 6.50
CA GLY A 615 12.91 -10.31 6.46
C GLY A 615 12.59 -9.62 5.13
N HIS A 616 11.83 -10.26 4.24
CA HIS A 616 11.38 -9.64 3.00
C HIS A 616 10.12 -8.81 3.24
N PHE A 617 10.11 -7.57 2.73
CA PHE A 617 8.88 -6.79 2.63
C PHE A 617 8.03 -7.35 1.49
N THR A 618 6.86 -7.87 1.86
CA THR A 618 5.94 -8.55 0.94
C THR A 618 4.70 -7.71 0.71
N ALA A 619 4.40 -7.46 -0.57
CA ALA A 619 3.08 -7.02 -0.99
C ALA A 619 2.28 -8.23 -1.49
N MET A 620 0.98 -8.26 -1.23
CA MET A 620 0.09 -9.30 -1.74
C MET A 620 -1.12 -8.68 -2.44
N THR A 621 -1.51 -9.24 -3.59
CA THR A 621 -2.78 -8.90 -4.24
C THR A 621 -3.84 -9.95 -3.95
N GLY A 622 -5.10 -9.52 -3.89
CA GLY A 622 -6.25 -10.41 -3.68
C GLY A 622 -7.54 -9.76 -4.14
N ASP A 623 -8.52 -10.61 -4.46
CA ASP A 623 -9.84 -10.21 -4.95
C ASP A 623 -10.98 -10.77 -4.09
N GLY A 624 -10.77 -11.91 -3.43
CA GLY A 624 -11.79 -12.61 -2.68
C GLY A 624 -11.73 -12.44 -1.17
N VAL A 625 -12.83 -12.80 -0.51
CA VAL A 625 -12.95 -12.92 0.96
C VAL A 625 -11.87 -13.84 1.55
N ASN A 626 -11.50 -14.84 0.78
CA ASN A 626 -10.50 -15.84 1.13
C ASN A 626 -9.09 -15.25 1.23
N ASP A 627 -8.85 -14.10 0.59
CA ASP A 627 -7.53 -13.46 0.58
C ASP A 627 -7.38 -12.46 1.72
N ALA A 628 -8.48 -12.04 2.36
CA ALA A 628 -8.48 -11.06 3.43
C ALA A 628 -7.45 -11.37 4.56
N PRO A 629 -7.31 -12.61 5.06
CA PRO A 629 -6.30 -12.91 6.08
C PRO A 629 -4.86 -12.70 5.58
N ALA A 630 -4.59 -13.07 4.34
CA ALA A 630 -3.26 -12.98 3.76
C ALA A 630 -2.92 -11.52 3.35
N LEU A 631 -3.91 -10.75 2.90
CA LEU A 631 -3.81 -9.31 2.67
C LEU A 631 -3.49 -8.56 3.97
N ALA A 632 -4.22 -8.84 5.06
CA ALA A 632 -3.98 -8.23 6.36
C ALA A 632 -2.64 -8.62 6.97
N LYS A 633 -2.14 -9.82 6.64
CA LYS A 633 -0.82 -10.29 7.10
C LYS A 633 0.32 -9.62 6.33
N ALA A 634 0.15 -9.36 5.03
CA ALA A 634 1.18 -8.75 4.20
C ALA A 634 1.62 -7.38 4.75
N ASN A 635 2.84 -6.94 4.41
CA ASN A 635 3.27 -5.59 4.78
C ASN A 635 2.41 -4.55 4.06
N VAL A 636 2.01 -4.87 2.83
CA VAL A 636 1.04 -4.09 2.07
C VAL A 636 0.05 -5.06 1.43
N GLY A 637 -1.19 -5.05 1.92
CA GLY A 637 -2.32 -5.71 1.26
C GLY A 637 -2.86 -4.83 0.12
N ILE A 638 -3.01 -5.39 -1.09
CA ILE A 638 -3.53 -4.69 -2.27
C ILE A 638 -4.82 -5.37 -2.73
N ALA A 639 -5.95 -4.68 -2.62
CA ALA A 639 -7.21 -5.12 -3.20
C ALA A 639 -7.33 -4.66 -4.66
N VAL A 640 -7.72 -5.57 -5.55
CA VAL A 640 -8.01 -5.23 -6.96
C VAL A 640 -9.32 -4.43 -7.09
N ALA A 641 -9.56 -3.82 -8.26
CA ALA A 641 -10.72 -2.96 -8.48
C ALA A 641 -12.08 -3.66 -8.26
N ASP A 642 -12.18 -4.90 -8.71
CA ASP A 642 -13.39 -5.73 -8.58
C ASP A 642 -13.35 -6.63 -7.34
N ALA A 643 -12.51 -6.30 -6.35
CA ALA A 643 -12.38 -7.07 -5.13
C ALA A 643 -13.64 -6.99 -4.27
N SER A 644 -13.92 -8.07 -3.52
CA SER A 644 -15.02 -8.10 -2.54
C SER A 644 -14.81 -7.06 -1.45
N ASP A 645 -15.90 -6.65 -0.80
CA ASP A 645 -15.83 -5.70 0.32
C ASP A 645 -14.92 -6.19 1.44
N ALA A 646 -14.92 -7.50 1.70
CA ALA A 646 -14.03 -8.13 2.66
C ALA A 646 -12.54 -7.93 2.30
N ALA A 647 -12.17 -8.11 1.03
CA ALA A 647 -10.80 -7.90 0.57
C ALA A 647 -10.41 -6.41 0.59
N ARG A 648 -11.32 -5.50 0.20
CA ARG A 648 -11.10 -4.04 0.26
C ARG A 648 -10.88 -3.54 1.68
N SER A 649 -11.64 -4.05 2.64
CA SER A 649 -11.53 -3.70 4.07
C SER A 649 -10.22 -4.19 4.70
N ALA A 650 -9.75 -5.37 4.27
CA ALA A 650 -8.49 -5.94 4.75
C ALA A 650 -7.24 -5.35 4.10
N ALA A 651 -7.38 -4.60 2.99
CA ALA A 651 -6.27 -4.08 2.21
C ALA A 651 -5.84 -2.67 2.65
N ASP A 652 -4.54 -2.41 2.55
CA ASP A 652 -3.91 -1.12 2.82
C ASP A 652 -3.97 -0.17 1.60
N ILE A 653 -4.11 -0.75 0.41
CA ILE A 653 -4.24 -0.05 -0.86
C ILE A 653 -5.36 -0.71 -1.67
N VAL A 654 -6.27 0.09 -2.20
CA VAL A 654 -7.34 -0.36 -3.09
C VAL A 654 -7.13 0.22 -4.47
N LEU A 655 -7.05 -0.64 -5.48
CA LEU A 655 -6.94 -0.22 -6.88
C LEU A 655 -8.32 0.18 -7.40
N THR A 656 -8.39 1.22 -8.22
CA THR A 656 -9.62 1.64 -8.94
C THR A 656 -9.60 1.23 -10.42
N SER A 657 -8.48 0.68 -10.87
CA SER A 657 -8.31 0.07 -12.17
C SER A 657 -7.61 -1.28 -11.98
N PRO A 658 -8.03 -2.34 -12.68
CA PRO A 658 -7.37 -3.63 -12.56
C PRO A 658 -6.03 -3.64 -13.31
N GLY A 659 -5.17 -4.60 -12.98
CA GLY A 659 -3.92 -4.87 -13.67
C GLY A 659 -2.65 -4.65 -12.83
N LEU A 660 -1.63 -5.47 -13.11
CA LEU A 660 -0.33 -5.40 -12.45
C LEU A 660 0.41 -4.08 -12.69
N SER A 661 0.18 -3.42 -13.84
CA SER A 661 0.86 -2.18 -14.23
C SER A 661 0.61 -1.05 -13.24
N VAL A 662 -0.65 -0.92 -12.77
CA VAL A 662 -1.06 0.04 -11.75
C VAL A 662 -0.27 -0.15 -10.45
N ILE A 663 -0.01 -1.39 -10.06
CA ILE A 663 0.75 -1.72 -8.84
C ILE A 663 2.21 -1.29 -9.00
N ILE A 664 2.82 -1.55 -10.15
CA ILE A 664 4.22 -1.16 -10.39
C ILE A 664 4.38 0.36 -10.47
N ASP A 665 3.41 1.06 -11.06
CA ASP A 665 3.38 2.53 -11.06
C ASP A 665 3.18 3.08 -9.64
N ALA A 666 2.36 2.42 -8.81
CA ALA A 666 2.21 2.77 -7.40
C ALA A 666 3.51 2.56 -6.61
N ILE A 667 4.23 1.44 -6.82
CA ILE A 667 5.55 1.20 -6.21
C ILE A 667 6.53 2.31 -6.59
N LEU A 668 6.56 2.71 -7.87
CA LEU A 668 7.41 3.81 -8.34
C LEU A 668 7.03 5.14 -7.70
N GLY A 669 5.74 5.48 -7.64
CA GLY A 669 5.23 6.67 -6.97
C GLY A 669 5.62 6.69 -5.50
N SER A 670 5.41 5.59 -4.78
CA SER A 670 5.81 5.42 -3.38
C SER A 670 7.32 5.59 -3.18
N ARG A 671 8.15 5.05 -4.07
CA ARG A 671 9.61 5.26 -4.02
C ARG A 671 10.02 6.72 -4.23
N GLN A 672 9.31 7.48 -5.07
CA GLN A 672 9.54 8.92 -5.24
C GLN A 672 9.18 9.69 -3.96
N ILE A 673 8.01 9.40 -3.39
CA ILE A 673 7.52 10.03 -2.15
C ILE A 673 8.50 9.72 -1.00
N PHE A 674 8.92 8.46 -0.87
CA PHE A 674 9.91 8.05 0.12
C PHE A 674 11.25 8.77 -0.05
N GLN A 675 11.74 8.93 -1.29
CA GLN A 675 12.97 9.68 -1.55
C GLN A 675 12.84 11.16 -1.15
N ARG A 676 11.70 11.81 -1.39
CA ARG A 676 11.46 13.19 -0.91
C ARG A 676 11.58 13.26 0.61
N MET A 677 10.95 12.34 1.33
CA MET A 677 11.02 12.27 2.80
C MET A 677 12.45 12.04 3.31
N ARG A 678 13.17 11.08 2.72
CA ARG A 678 14.56 10.76 3.08
C ARG A 678 15.49 11.94 2.84
N ASN A 679 15.38 12.59 1.68
CA ASN A 679 16.19 13.74 1.31
C ASN A 679 15.92 14.94 2.23
N TYR A 680 14.65 15.12 2.62
CA TYR A 680 14.24 16.12 3.60
C TYR A 680 14.83 15.87 4.99
N ALA A 681 14.76 14.63 5.49
CA ALA A 681 15.35 14.26 6.77
C ALA A 681 16.87 14.50 6.77
N ALA A 682 17.57 14.08 5.72
CA ALA A 682 19.02 14.32 5.57
C ALA A 682 19.36 15.81 5.55
N TYR A 683 18.62 16.62 4.79
CA TYR A 683 18.79 18.07 4.74
C TYR A 683 18.63 18.72 6.12
N THR A 684 17.54 18.38 6.81
CA THR A 684 17.18 19.01 8.08
C THR A 684 18.18 18.69 9.17
N CYS A 685 18.56 17.41 9.29
CA CYS A 685 19.64 16.99 10.20
C CYS A 685 20.97 17.69 9.87
N SER A 686 21.29 17.88 8.58
CA SER A 686 22.52 18.56 8.16
C SER A 686 22.54 20.02 8.61
N ILE A 687 21.40 20.72 8.50
CA ILE A 687 21.27 22.11 8.95
C ILE A 687 21.39 22.22 10.45
N THR A 688 20.74 21.33 11.22
CA THR A 688 20.90 21.29 12.68
C THR A 688 22.38 21.19 13.06
N ILE A 689 23.11 20.23 12.47
CA ILE A 689 24.54 20.08 12.76
C ILE A 689 25.33 21.32 12.31
N ARG A 690 25.04 21.86 11.12
CA ARG A 690 25.70 23.07 10.61
C ARG A 690 25.55 24.22 11.59
N VAL A 691 24.32 24.58 11.96
CA VAL A 691 24.05 25.77 12.80
C VAL A 691 24.70 25.63 14.16
N VAL A 692 24.50 24.49 14.81
CA VAL A 692 25.04 24.22 16.15
C VAL A 692 26.57 24.23 16.12
N LEU A 693 27.19 23.47 15.20
CA LEU A 693 28.65 23.40 15.12
C LEU A 693 29.27 24.75 14.70
N CYS A 694 28.65 25.46 13.75
CA CYS A 694 29.17 26.71 13.21
C CYS A 694 29.23 27.80 14.28
N PHE A 695 28.11 28.09 14.94
CA PHE A 695 28.06 29.18 15.90
C PHE A 695 28.82 28.83 17.19
N SER A 696 28.80 27.58 17.65
CA SER A 696 29.63 27.18 18.79
C SER A 696 31.13 27.31 18.50
N ILE A 697 31.63 26.87 17.33
CA ILE A 697 33.06 27.03 17.01
C ILE A 697 33.43 28.50 16.84
N MET A 698 32.57 29.33 16.23
CA MET A 698 32.84 30.77 16.10
C MET A 698 32.90 31.47 17.46
N CYS A 699 32.01 31.10 18.39
CA CYS A 699 32.05 31.52 19.79
C CYS A 699 33.37 31.11 20.46
N PHE A 700 33.80 29.85 20.31
CA PHE A 700 35.00 29.32 20.96
C PHE A 700 36.31 29.89 20.39
N ALA A 701 36.40 30.01 19.06
CA ALA A 701 37.64 30.39 18.39
C ALA A 701 37.87 31.90 18.34
N TRP A 702 36.80 32.69 18.17
CA TRP A 702 36.92 34.14 17.92
C TRP A 702 36.06 35.02 18.82
N ARG A 703 35.37 34.44 19.81
CA ARG A 703 34.46 35.19 20.71
C ARG A 703 33.40 35.98 19.93
N PHE A 704 32.94 35.37 18.84
CA PHE A 704 31.93 35.91 17.94
C PHE A 704 30.53 35.57 18.47
N ASP A 705 29.75 36.58 18.80
CA ASP A 705 28.38 36.43 19.30
C ASP A 705 27.40 36.81 18.18
N PHE A 706 26.72 35.81 17.65
CA PHE A 706 25.78 36.04 16.57
C PHE A 706 24.40 36.46 17.14
N PRO A 707 23.70 37.43 16.52
CA PRO A 707 22.41 37.89 17.03
C PRO A 707 21.33 36.79 16.90
N PRO A 708 20.62 36.41 17.98
CA PRO A 708 19.59 35.37 17.96
C PRO A 708 18.47 35.65 16.95
N PHE A 709 18.05 36.92 16.84
CA PHE A 709 17.02 37.34 15.90
C PHE A 709 17.34 36.98 14.44
N MET A 710 18.62 36.99 14.04
CA MET A 710 18.98 36.62 12.66
C MET A 710 18.88 35.12 12.42
N VAL A 711 19.12 34.31 13.44
CA VAL A 711 18.89 32.87 13.38
C VAL A 711 17.40 32.58 13.24
N LEU A 712 16.56 33.34 13.91
CA LEU A 712 15.11 33.27 13.73
C LEU A 712 14.72 33.58 12.27
N ILE A 713 15.28 34.63 11.66
CA ILE A 713 15.04 34.94 10.24
C ILE A 713 15.54 33.79 9.34
N LEU A 714 16.69 33.19 9.64
CA LEU A 714 17.17 32.00 8.92
C LEU A 714 16.17 30.84 9.02
N ALA A 715 15.64 30.58 10.21
CA ALA A 715 14.64 29.53 10.44
C ALA A 715 13.36 29.78 9.65
N VAL A 716 12.81 31.01 9.69
CA VAL A 716 11.60 31.39 8.95
C VAL A 716 11.80 31.21 7.43
N LEU A 717 12.91 31.71 6.87
CA LEU A 717 13.19 31.57 5.44
C LEU A 717 13.41 30.11 5.04
N ASN A 718 14.08 29.33 5.89
CA ASN A 718 14.30 27.91 5.66
C ASN A 718 12.96 27.15 5.65
N ASP A 719 12.15 27.27 6.70
CA ASP A 719 10.87 26.57 6.86
C ASP A 719 9.89 26.92 5.73
N GLY A 720 9.82 28.19 5.33
CA GLY A 720 9.00 28.63 4.20
C GLY A 720 9.39 27.97 2.87
N THR A 721 10.70 27.79 2.61
CA THR A 721 11.18 27.13 1.38
C THR A 721 11.04 25.62 1.43
N ILE A 722 11.19 25.00 2.60
CA ILE A 722 11.18 23.55 2.79
C ILE A 722 9.87 22.91 2.34
N LEU A 723 8.73 23.56 2.54
CA LEU A 723 7.41 23.01 2.16
C LEU A 723 7.34 22.65 0.67
N THR A 724 8.13 23.31 -0.17
CA THR A 724 8.18 23.05 -1.61
C THR A 724 8.83 21.71 -1.96
N ILE A 725 9.60 21.10 -1.05
CA ILE A 725 10.21 19.77 -1.22
C ILE A 725 9.13 18.68 -1.36
N SER A 726 7.98 18.85 -0.70
CA SER A 726 6.84 17.92 -0.82
C SER A 726 6.35 17.77 -2.28
N LYS A 727 6.52 18.83 -3.09
CA LYS A 727 6.13 18.94 -4.50
C LYS A 727 7.32 18.83 -5.45
N ASP A 728 8.49 18.38 -4.99
CA ASP A 728 9.69 18.31 -5.81
C ASP A 728 9.68 17.11 -6.79
N ARG A 729 10.41 17.26 -7.89
CA ARG A 729 10.59 16.21 -8.89
C ARG A 729 11.85 15.41 -8.57
N VAL A 730 11.68 14.32 -7.82
CA VAL A 730 12.77 13.41 -7.42
C VAL A 730 12.72 12.12 -8.25
N VAL A 731 13.88 11.57 -8.59
CA VAL A 731 14.00 10.30 -9.30
C VAL A 731 13.73 9.13 -8.34
N ALA A 732 12.89 8.19 -8.76
CA ALA A 732 12.62 6.98 -7.98
C ALA A 732 13.89 6.13 -7.83
N SER A 733 14.08 5.52 -6.67
CA SER A 733 15.15 4.53 -6.51
C SER A 733 14.86 3.28 -7.35
N GLN A 734 15.88 2.76 -8.02
CA GLN A 734 15.79 1.50 -8.76
C GLN A 734 15.67 0.29 -7.82
N TYR A 735 16.12 0.44 -6.56
CA TYR A 735 16.07 -0.63 -5.57
C TYR A 735 15.06 -0.31 -4.46
N PRO A 736 14.54 -1.34 -3.77
CA PRO A 736 13.70 -1.16 -2.59
C PRO A 736 14.40 -0.28 -1.55
N ASN A 737 13.71 0.74 -1.05
CA ASN A 737 14.25 1.66 -0.04
C ASN A 737 13.66 1.35 1.33
N HIS A 738 14.49 1.48 2.35
CA HIS A 738 14.07 1.46 3.75
C HIS A 738 14.74 2.62 4.50
N TRP A 739 14.24 2.93 5.69
CA TRP A 739 14.86 3.94 6.55
C TRP A 739 16.21 3.44 7.09
N ASP A 740 17.30 3.83 6.43
CA ASP A 740 18.64 3.73 7.02
C ASP A 740 18.99 5.04 7.75
N LEU A 741 18.63 5.09 9.03
CA LEU A 741 18.94 6.23 9.89
C LEU A 741 20.45 6.47 10.04
N ARG A 742 21.29 5.43 9.88
CA ARG A 742 22.75 5.57 9.98
C ARG A 742 23.28 6.35 8.79
N GLU A 743 22.83 6.02 7.58
CA GLU A 743 23.18 6.78 6.36
C GLU A 743 22.78 8.26 6.51
N ILE A 744 21.55 8.52 6.97
CA ILE A 744 21.03 9.88 7.14
C ILE A 744 21.87 10.67 8.15
N PHE A 745 22.16 10.10 9.33
CA PHE A 745 22.93 10.79 10.36
C PHE A 745 24.40 10.99 9.96
N CYS A 746 25.04 10.01 9.33
CA CYS A 746 26.40 10.17 8.83
C CYS A 746 26.48 11.25 7.75
N SER A 747 25.53 11.25 6.80
CA SER A 747 25.45 12.29 5.77
C SER A 747 25.24 13.67 6.39
N ALA A 748 24.35 13.77 7.40
CA ALA A 748 24.09 15.01 8.12
C ALA A 748 25.32 15.58 8.80
N ILE A 749 26.11 14.74 9.48
CA ILE A 749 27.34 15.16 10.13
C ILE A 749 28.37 15.64 9.10
N VAL A 750 28.56 14.89 8.02
CA VAL A 750 29.57 15.23 7.00
C VAL A 750 29.21 16.53 6.26
N TYR A 751 27.95 16.70 5.83
CA TYR A 751 27.52 17.96 5.23
C TYR A 751 27.59 19.11 6.23
N GLY A 752 27.12 18.91 7.46
CA GLY A 752 27.18 19.93 8.51
C GLY A 752 28.60 20.40 8.79
N VAL A 753 29.55 19.48 8.96
CA VAL A 753 30.98 19.79 9.21
C VAL A 753 31.60 20.52 8.02
N TYR A 754 31.36 20.07 6.79
CA TYR A 754 31.89 20.73 5.60
C TYR A 754 31.36 22.16 5.44
N LEU A 755 30.06 22.34 5.63
CA LEU A 755 29.41 23.65 5.55
C LEU A 755 29.90 24.60 6.64
N THR A 756 30.11 24.08 7.85
CA THR A 756 30.75 24.83 8.94
C THR A 756 32.18 25.21 8.58
N ALA A 757 32.98 24.29 8.04
CA ALA A 757 34.34 24.58 7.62
C ALA A 757 34.40 25.71 6.57
N SER A 758 33.44 25.76 5.64
CA SER A 758 33.29 26.89 4.70
C SER A 758 33.08 28.22 5.44
N THR A 759 32.18 28.27 6.44
CA THR A 759 31.92 29.49 7.20
C THR A 759 33.14 29.93 8.01
N LEU A 760 33.82 28.98 8.67
CA LEU A 760 35.03 29.26 9.46
C LEU A 760 36.17 29.75 8.57
N ALA A 761 36.37 29.12 7.41
CA ALA A 761 37.36 29.56 6.42
C ALA A 761 37.02 30.95 5.87
N PHE A 762 35.76 31.21 5.55
CA PHE A 762 35.31 32.51 5.10
C PHE A 762 35.59 33.60 6.14
N TYR A 763 35.21 33.36 7.41
CA TYR A 763 35.47 34.27 8.51
C TYR A 763 36.98 34.52 8.70
N ALA A 764 37.78 33.45 8.70
CA ALA A 764 39.22 33.55 8.88
C ALA A 764 39.88 34.36 7.76
N VAL A 765 39.49 34.15 6.50
CA VAL A 765 40.01 34.93 5.36
C VAL A 765 39.52 36.37 5.42
N ALA A 766 38.26 36.62 5.78
CA ALA A 766 37.69 37.96 5.86
C ALA A 766 38.32 38.82 6.96
N VAL A 767 38.69 38.22 8.10
CA VAL A 767 39.21 38.94 9.27
C VAL A 767 40.75 38.92 9.33
N HIS A 768 41.40 37.78 9.11
CA HIS A 768 42.86 37.65 9.31
C HIS A 768 43.68 37.93 8.06
N THR A 769 43.07 38.06 6.88
CA THR A 769 43.80 38.35 5.64
C THR A 769 43.20 39.51 4.84
N ARG A 770 44.05 40.20 4.07
CA ARG A 770 43.64 41.28 3.15
C ARG A 770 43.13 40.78 1.79
N PHE A 771 42.84 39.49 1.67
CA PHE A 771 42.48 38.84 0.40
C PHE A 771 41.27 39.50 -0.28
N PHE A 772 40.17 39.70 0.46
CA PHE A 772 38.97 40.34 -0.09
C PHE A 772 39.14 41.85 -0.29
N GLN A 773 39.98 42.52 0.50
CA GLN A 773 40.33 43.92 0.30
C GLN A 773 41.06 44.12 -1.04
N ASN A 774 41.98 43.21 -1.38
CA ASN A 774 42.67 43.20 -2.68
C ASN A 774 41.72 42.94 -3.86
N MET A 775 40.55 42.34 -3.63
CA MET A 775 39.49 42.17 -4.64
C MET A 775 38.50 43.35 -4.69
N GLY A 776 38.73 44.42 -3.94
CA GLY A 776 37.88 45.62 -3.95
C GLY A 776 36.76 45.64 -2.92
N ALA A 777 36.77 44.73 -1.93
CA ALA A 777 35.81 44.78 -0.81
C ALA A 777 36.23 45.84 0.24
N SER A 778 35.26 46.49 0.89
CA SER A 778 35.55 47.56 1.86
C SER A 778 36.20 47.02 3.13
N SER A 779 37.24 47.69 3.66
CA SER A 779 37.93 47.28 4.90
C SER A 779 37.04 47.35 6.14
N PHE A 780 37.26 46.45 7.09
CA PHE A 780 36.66 46.43 8.43
C PHE A 780 37.57 47.02 9.50
N GLU A 781 38.75 47.50 9.13
CA GLU A 781 39.71 48.09 10.07
C GLU A 781 39.13 49.39 10.66
N ASN A 782 39.01 49.45 11.99
CA ASN A 782 38.76 50.70 12.71
C ASN A 782 39.98 51.62 12.58
N SER A 783 39.87 52.89 12.99
CA SER A 783 40.94 53.91 12.93
C SER A 783 42.26 53.54 13.65
N VAL A 784 42.30 52.40 14.35
CA VAL A 784 43.43 51.88 15.14
C VAL A 784 43.96 50.53 14.58
N GLY A 785 43.45 50.05 13.43
CA GLY A 785 43.95 48.83 12.76
C GLY A 785 43.53 47.49 13.39
N PHE A 786 42.64 47.49 14.39
CA PHE A 786 42.02 46.28 14.94
C PHE A 786 40.63 46.04 14.34
N ILE A 787 40.32 44.78 14.01
CA ILE A 787 38.99 44.35 13.55
C ILE A 787 38.23 43.83 14.77
N ASP A 788 37.10 44.44 15.09
CA ASP A 788 36.19 43.95 16.11
C ASP A 788 35.50 42.66 15.61
N PRO A 789 35.66 41.51 16.29
CA PRO A 789 34.98 40.28 15.93
C PRO A 789 33.46 40.44 15.84
N ASN A 790 32.86 41.33 16.64
CA ASN A 790 31.40 41.52 16.73
C ASN A 790 30.92 42.75 15.93
N ASN A 791 31.62 43.09 14.85
CA ASN A 791 31.19 44.16 13.96
C ASN A 791 29.83 43.81 13.30
N PHE A 792 28.89 44.75 13.36
CA PHE A 792 27.53 44.59 12.83
C PHE A 792 27.49 44.33 11.31
N LYS A 793 28.47 44.80 10.53
CA LYS A 793 28.61 44.45 9.11
C LYS A 793 29.03 42.99 8.93
N LEU A 794 29.89 42.48 9.81
CA LEU A 794 30.35 41.10 9.74
C LEU A 794 29.22 40.12 10.08
N HIS A 795 28.33 40.49 11.01
CA HIS A 795 27.09 39.75 11.29
C HIS A 795 26.22 39.61 10.03
N SER A 796 26.02 40.70 9.26
CA SER A 796 25.25 40.68 8.01
C SER A 796 25.85 39.76 6.94
N ILE A 797 27.19 39.76 6.85
CA ILE A 797 27.92 38.95 5.86
C ILE A 797 27.83 37.46 6.22
N ILE A 798 28.04 37.11 7.49
CA ILE A 798 27.92 35.73 7.98
C ILE A 798 26.48 35.25 7.87
N TYR A 799 25.49 36.09 8.19
CA TYR A 799 24.07 35.80 7.97
C TYR A 799 23.79 35.42 6.50
N LEU A 800 24.25 36.25 5.55
CA LEU A 800 24.04 35.98 4.13
C LEU A 800 24.74 34.69 3.68
N GLN A 801 25.97 34.48 4.16
CA GLN A 801 26.77 33.32 3.82
C GLN A 801 26.10 32.03 4.31
N VAL A 802 25.61 32.03 5.55
CA VAL A 802 24.93 30.88 6.15
C VAL A 802 23.59 30.63 5.47
N SER A 803 22.80 31.68 5.19
CA SER A 803 21.50 31.56 4.53
C SER A 803 21.59 30.93 3.14
N THR A 804 22.42 31.51 2.26
CA THR A 804 22.57 31.09 0.86
C THR A 804 23.11 29.66 0.76
N LEU A 805 24.18 29.34 1.50
CA LEU A 805 24.80 28.03 1.42
C LEU A 805 23.96 26.93 2.12
N SER A 806 23.17 27.28 3.15
CA SER A 806 22.27 26.31 3.80
C SER A 806 21.12 25.94 2.88
N GLN A 807 20.47 26.89 2.22
CA GLN A 807 19.40 26.56 1.26
C GLN A 807 19.93 25.89 -0.01
N ALA A 808 21.14 26.22 -0.46
CA ALA A 808 21.76 25.55 -1.60
C ALA A 808 21.95 24.04 -1.34
N LEU A 809 22.13 23.62 -0.08
CA LEU A 809 22.23 22.19 0.28
C LEU A 809 21.01 21.38 -0.16
N ILE A 810 19.81 21.99 -0.26
CA ILE A 810 18.60 21.30 -0.74
C ILE A 810 18.84 20.67 -2.12
N PHE A 811 19.54 21.37 -3.02
CA PHE A 811 19.80 20.88 -4.38
C PHE A 811 20.76 19.69 -4.42
N VAL A 812 21.66 19.60 -3.44
CA VAL A 812 22.59 18.47 -3.29
C VAL A 812 21.86 17.27 -2.68
N THR A 813 21.10 17.47 -1.60
CA THR A 813 20.43 16.38 -0.89
C THR A 813 19.29 15.77 -1.70
N ARG A 814 18.62 16.54 -2.56
CA ARG A 814 17.56 16.02 -3.44
C ARG A 814 18.06 15.14 -4.58
N SER A 815 19.31 15.33 -5.01
CA SER A 815 19.83 14.76 -6.26
C SER A 815 20.62 13.48 -6.03
N GLN A 816 20.45 12.49 -6.90
CA GLN A 816 21.21 11.25 -6.84
C GLN A 816 22.52 11.35 -7.65
N GLY A 817 22.45 11.95 -8.83
CA GLY A 817 23.57 12.36 -9.67
C GLY A 817 24.08 13.75 -9.31
N PHE A 818 24.69 14.47 -10.26
CA PHE A 818 25.11 15.85 -10.02
C PHE A 818 23.90 16.79 -9.85
N SER A 819 23.98 17.68 -8.87
CA SER A 819 22.89 18.61 -8.54
C SER A 819 22.48 19.53 -9.68
N PHE A 820 23.42 19.90 -10.57
CA PHE A 820 23.16 20.76 -11.72
C PHE A 820 22.49 20.03 -12.90
N VAL A 821 22.59 18.69 -12.97
CA VAL A 821 22.02 17.89 -14.05
C VAL A 821 20.54 17.59 -13.76
N GLU A 822 20.24 17.27 -12.51
CA GLU A 822 18.88 16.95 -12.09
C GLU A 822 18.09 18.23 -11.86
N ARG A 823 17.17 18.55 -12.77
CA ARG A 823 16.37 19.77 -12.69
C ARG A 823 15.44 19.75 -11.46
N PRO A 824 15.46 20.79 -10.61
CA PRO A 824 14.50 20.96 -9.51
C PRO A 824 13.11 21.33 -10.03
N SER A 825 12.09 21.18 -9.19
CA SER A 825 10.76 21.71 -9.51
C SER A 825 10.79 23.24 -9.63
N VAL A 826 9.90 23.78 -10.48
CA VAL A 826 9.78 25.24 -10.66
C VAL A 826 9.42 25.92 -9.34
N ILE A 827 8.57 25.27 -8.53
CA ILE A 827 8.15 25.77 -7.22
C ILE A 827 9.35 25.88 -6.27
N LEU A 828 10.20 24.84 -6.20
CA LEU A 828 11.40 24.85 -5.36
C LEU A 828 12.39 25.92 -5.82
N MET A 829 12.61 26.08 -7.12
CA MET A 829 13.49 27.12 -7.66
C MET A 829 12.97 28.53 -7.36
N CYS A 830 11.67 28.78 -7.55
CA CYS A 830 11.05 30.06 -7.22
C CYS A 830 11.16 30.38 -5.72
N ALA A 831 10.94 29.38 -4.85
CA ALA A 831 11.07 29.55 -3.42
C ALA A 831 12.52 29.85 -3.00
N PHE A 832 13.49 29.14 -3.56
CA PHE A 832 14.92 29.43 -3.35
C PHE A 832 15.27 30.85 -3.79
N VAL A 833 14.93 31.24 -5.03
CA VAL A 833 15.23 32.58 -5.54
C VAL A 833 14.57 33.66 -4.69
N PHE A 834 13.30 33.48 -4.30
CA PHE A 834 12.60 34.42 -3.44
C PHE A 834 13.26 34.56 -2.06
N ALA A 835 13.54 33.44 -1.38
CA ALA A 835 14.16 33.48 -0.06
C ALA A 835 15.58 34.06 -0.10
N GLN A 836 16.34 33.78 -1.16
CA GLN A 836 17.68 34.32 -1.33
C GLN A 836 17.72 35.79 -1.73
N LEU A 837 16.72 36.26 -2.49
CA LEU A 837 16.52 37.69 -2.70
C LEU A 837 16.25 38.36 -1.36
N VAL A 838 15.29 37.87 -0.57
CA VAL A 838 14.97 38.44 0.74
C VAL A 838 16.20 38.44 1.67
N ALA A 839 16.94 37.34 1.76
CA ALA A 839 18.17 37.26 2.55
C ALA A 839 19.24 38.26 2.08
N THR A 840 19.43 38.41 0.77
CA THR A 840 20.39 39.37 0.20
C THR A 840 19.97 40.81 0.49
N PHE A 841 18.68 41.14 0.36
CA PHE A 841 18.15 42.48 0.68
C PHE A 841 18.33 42.81 2.17
N ILE A 842 18.06 41.86 3.06
CA ILE A 842 18.29 42.03 4.51
C ILE A 842 19.78 42.28 4.77
N ALA A 843 20.68 41.45 4.22
CA ALA A 843 22.11 41.61 4.45
C ALA A 843 22.71 42.93 3.91
N VAL A 844 22.16 43.45 2.81
CA VAL A 844 22.66 44.66 2.16
C VAL A 844 22.12 45.94 2.80
N TYR A 845 20.86 45.96 3.21
CA TYR A 845 20.17 47.20 3.60
C TYR A 845 19.72 47.25 5.07
N ALA A 846 19.68 46.13 5.80
CA ALA A 846 19.19 46.15 7.17
C ALA A 846 20.12 46.96 8.08
N ASN A 847 19.54 47.93 8.77
CA ASN A 847 20.17 48.67 9.86
C ASN A 847 19.14 48.83 10.98
N TRP A 848 18.70 47.69 11.52
CA TRP A 848 17.69 47.66 12.57
C TRP A 848 18.43 47.63 13.90
N GLY A 849 18.39 48.76 14.63
CA GLY A 849 19.22 48.98 15.83
C GLY A 849 19.11 47.92 16.92
N PHE A 850 18.02 47.14 16.97
CA PHE A 850 17.86 46.02 17.92
C PHE A 850 18.50 44.70 17.47
N THR A 851 18.83 44.55 16.18
CA THR A 851 19.37 43.30 15.59
C THR A 851 20.90 43.24 15.52
N GLN A 852 21.59 44.27 16.03
CA GLN A 852 23.06 44.35 16.02
C GLN A 852 23.66 44.05 14.64
N ILE A 853 23.02 44.57 13.59
CA ILE A 853 23.37 44.37 12.19
C ILE A 853 23.36 45.69 11.43
N GLU A 854 24.34 45.83 10.54
CA GLU A 854 24.48 46.96 9.63
C GLU A 854 24.67 46.43 8.20
N GLY A 855 24.02 47.07 7.24
CA GLY A 855 24.08 46.70 5.82
C GLY A 855 25.52 46.59 5.30
N CYS A 856 25.88 45.43 4.77
CA CYS A 856 27.24 45.17 4.28
C CYS A 856 27.52 45.74 2.87
N GLY A 857 26.47 46.15 2.15
CA GLY A 857 26.57 46.65 0.77
C GLY A 857 26.68 45.55 -0.29
N TRP A 858 26.38 45.90 -1.55
CA TRP A 858 26.35 44.96 -2.68
C TRP A 858 27.72 44.33 -3.00
N GLY A 859 28.82 45.03 -2.73
CA GLY A 859 30.17 44.51 -2.96
C GLY A 859 30.46 43.27 -2.12
N TRP A 860 30.20 43.35 -0.80
CA TRP A 860 30.34 42.21 0.10
C TRP A 860 29.31 41.10 -0.20
N ALA A 861 28.08 41.46 -0.55
CA ALA A 861 27.09 40.47 -0.98
C ALA A 861 27.56 39.66 -2.19
N ALA A 862 28.14 40.31 -3.21
CA ALA A 862 28.68 39.63 -4.39
C ALA A 862 29.84 38.67 -4.03
N VAL A 863 30.74 39.09 -3.14
CA VAL A 863 31.83 38.23 -2.62
C VAL A 863 31.29 36.99 -1.94
N VAL A 864 30.27 37.14 -1.09
CA VAL A 864 29.61 36.01 -0.39
C VAL A 864 28.97 35.05 -1.39
N TRP A 865 28.27 35.56 -2.40
CA TRP A 865 27.67 34.74 -3.45
C TRP A 865 28.72 33.93 -4.22
N VAL A 866 29.81 34.58 -4.65
CA VAL A 866 30.91 33.90 -5.35
C VAL A 866 31.55 32.84 -4.46
N TRP A 867 31.84 33.17 -3.20
CA TRP A 867 32.39 32.22 -2.23
C TRP A 867 31.50 30.98 -2.09
N ASN A 868 30.19 31.19 -1.93
CA ASN A 868 29.25 30.08 -1.74
C ASN A 868 29.06 29.23 -3.00
N ILE A 869 29.10 29.82 -4.20
CA ILE A 869 29.10 29.06 -5.45
C ILE A 869 30.35 28.15 -5.54
N VAL A 870 31.52 28.66 -5.16
CA VAL A 870 32.77 27.86 -5.17
C VAL A 870 32.68 26.70 -4.18
N TRP A 871 32.20 26.94 -2.96
CA TRP A 871 32.05 25.90 -1.92
C TRP A 871 30.86 24.97 -2.14
N TYR A 872 29.93 25.32 -3.03
CA TYR A 872 28.81 24.47 -3.39
C TYR A 872 29.22 23.27 -4.25
N PHE A 873 30.06 23.47 -5.27
CA PHE A 873 30.42 22.37 -6.19
C PHE A 873 31.05 21.14 -5.52
N PRO A 874 31.93 21.26 -4.51
CA PRO A 874 32.49 20.09 -3.85
C PRO A 874 31.49 19.24 -3.06
N LEU A 875 30.31 19.78 -2.71
CA LEU A 875 29.26 19.02 -2.02
C LEU A 875 28.79 17.81 -2.84
N ASP A 876 28.74 17.92 -4.17
CA ASP A 876 28.36 16.79 -5.02
C ASP A 876 29.41 15.66 -4.98
N PHE A 877 30.71 15.98 -4.87
CA PHE A 877 31.75 14.96 -4.71
C PHE A 877 31.67 14.27 -3.35
N ILE A 878 31.40 15.03 -2.28
CA ILE A 878 31.16 14.50 -0.93
C ILE A 878 29.95 13.56 -0.95
N LYS A 879 28.87 13.96 -1.62
CA LYS A 879 27.68 13.11 -1.81
C LYS A 879 28.04 11.79 -2.49
N PHE A 880 28.81 11.80 -3.57
CA PHE A 880 29.20 10.55 -4.24
C PHE A 880 30.09 9.67 -3.36
N ALA A 881 30.96 10.26 -2.53
CA ALA A 881 31.75 9.52 -1.56
C ALA A 881 30.85 8.82 -0.52
N LEU A 882 29.89 9.56 0.06
CA LEU A 882 28.91 9.02 1.01
C LEU A 882 28.07 7.90 0.38
N GLN A 883 27.51 8.13 -0.81
CA GLN A 883 26.76 7.12 -1.55
C GLN A 883 27.59 5.87 -1.83
N ARG A 884 28.91 5.99 -2.05
CA ARG A 884 29.78 4.83 -2.30
C ARG A 884 30.03 4.00 -1.04
N VAL A 885 30.02 4.63 0.13
CA VAL A 885 30.18 3.97 1.43
C VAL A 885 28.90 3.23 1.83
N PHE A 886 27.74 3.85 1.60
CA PHE A 886 26.44 3.32 2.05
C PHE A 886 25.66 2.56 0.98
N LYS A 887 26.05 2.61 -0.31
CA LYS A 887 25.43 1.75 -1.32
C LYS A 887 25.58 0.29 -0.88
N PRO A 888 24.47 -0.47 -0.73
CA PRO A 888 24.58 -1.92 -0.61
C PRO A 888 25.38 -2.40 -1.81
N SER A 889 26.42 -3.20 -1.56
CA SER A 889 27.33 -3.67 -2.60
C SER A 889 26.49 -4.17 -3.78
N LEU A 890 26.49 -3.42 -4.88
CA LEU A 890 25.82 -3.81 -6.13
C LEU A 890 26.24 -5.23 -6.52
N LYS A 891 27.45 -5.66 -6.13
CA LYS A 891 27.95 -7.01 -6.32
C LYS A 891 27.19 -8.08 -5.53
N SER A 892 26.73 -7.86 -4.29
CA SER A 892 26.04 -8.94 -3.54
C SER A 892 24.62 -9.19 -4.04
N VAL A 893 23.91 -8.12 -4.44
CA VAL A 893 22.56 -8.23 -5.02
C VAL A 893 22.65 -8.63 -6.49
N GLN A 894 23.50 -8.01 -7.32
CA GLN A 894 23.69 -8.47 -8.71
C GLN A 894 24.33 -9.85 -8.80
N GLN A 895 25.21 -10.28 -7.88
CA GLN A 895 25.62 -11.69 -7.84
C GLN A 895 24.46 -12.59 -7.46
N LYS A 896 23.66 -12.28 -6.43
CA LYS A 896 22.46 -13.08 -6.13
C LYS A 896 21.50 -13.15 -7.32
N THR A 897 21.22 -12.03 -7.99
CA THR A 897 20.32 -11.97 -9.15
C THR A 897 20.94 -12.59 -10.41
N GLN A 898 22.24 -12.41 -10.67
CA GLN A 898 22.95 -13.08 -11.77
C GLN A 898 23.14 -14.56 -11.51
N ASP A 899 23.37 -15.00 -10.27
CA ASP A 899 23.48 -16.41 -9.90
C ASP A 899 22.10 -17.08 -10.02
N LEU A 900 21.01 -16.39 -9.65
CA LEU A 900 19.64 -16.81 -9.92
C LEU A 900 19.32 -16.85 -11.43
N GLN A 901 19.75 -15.84 -12.21
CA GLN A 901 19.56 -15.82 -13.67
C GLN A 901 20.42 -16.88 -14.39
N LEU A 902 21.66 -17.11 -13.94
CA LEU A 902 22.56 -18.15 -14.45
C LEU A 902 22.07 -19.54 -14.05
N ALA A 903 21.47 -19.70 -12.87
CA ALA A 903 20.74 -20.92 -12.49
C ALA A 903 19.53 -21.16 -13.40
N ARG A 904 18.71 -20.13 -13.67
CA ARG A 904 17.60 -20.18 -14.66
C ARG A 904 18.07 -20.51 -16.08
N THR A 905 19.20 -19.96 -16.51
CA THR A 905 19.77 -20.19 -17.86
C THR A 905 20.41 -21.58 -18.00
N ARG A 906 20.94 -22.14 -16.90
CA ARG A 906 21.47 -23.51 -16.87
C ARG A 906 20.35 -24.56 -16.91
N SER A 907 19.23 -24.32 -16.22
CA SER A 907 18.03 -25.17 -16.30
C SER A 907 17.47 -25.24 -17.72
N THR A 908 17.31 -24.09 -18.38
CA THR A 908 16.80 -24.01 -19.76
C THR A 908 17.75 -24.61 -20.80
N LYS A 909 19.07 -24.44 -20.67
CA LYS A 909 20.04 -25.10 -21.58
C LYS A 909 20.15 -26.62 -21.38
N SER A 910 20.03 -27.11 -20.14
CA SER A 910 19.97 -28.54 -19.84
C SER A 910 18.75 -29.20 -20.51
N PHE A 911 17.62 -28.49 -20.54
CA PHE A 911 16.37 -28.97 -21.13
C PHE A 911 16.40 -29.02 -22.67
N TYR A 912 17.02 -28.05 -23.35
CA TYR A 912 17.19 -28.10 -24.82
C TYR A 912 18.17 -29.21 -25.25
N SER A 913 19.18 -29.52 -24.44
CA SER A 913 20.11 -30.64 -24.67
C SER A 913 19.40 -31.99 -24.52
N SER A 914 18.64 -32.19 -23.43
CA SER A 914 18.00 -33.47 -23.14
C SER A 914 16.84 -33.81 -24.07
N HIS A 915 16.17 -32.81 -24.63
CA HIS A 915 15.10 -33.02 -25.62
C HIS A 915 15.62 -33.33 -27.03
N PHE A 916 16.80 -32.86 -27.40
CA PHE A 916 17.42 -33.16 -28.71
C PHE A 916 18.10 -34.54 -28.72
N ASP A 917 18.67 -34.96 -27.57
CA ASP A 917 19.28 -36.27 -27.41
C ASP A 917 18.26 -37.43 -27.42
N ARG A 918 16.98 -37.17 -27.10
CA ARG A 918 15.90 -38.17 -27.22
C ARG A 918 15.40 -38.41 -28.65
N TYR A 919 15.75 -37.54 -29.61
CA TYR A 919 15.28 -37.65 -31.00
C TYR A 919 16.35 -38.11 -31.99
N THR A 920 17.59 -38.33 -31.56
CA THR A 920 18.67 -38.82 -32.43
C THR A 920 19.18 -40.18 -31.97
N ASN A 921 18.40 -41.22 -32.27
CA ASN A 921 18.90 -42.60 -32.26
C ASN A 921 19.83 -42.82 -33.47
N GLU A 922 21.12 -42.53 -33.31
CA GLU A 922 22.19 -43.13 -34.12
C GLU A 922 23.22 -43.81 -33.20
N PRO A 923 23.61 -45.06 -33.45
CA PRO A 923 24.53 -45.76 -32.58
C PRO A 923 25.97 -45.39 -32.96
N ARG A 924 26.63 -44.55 -32.14
CA ARG A 924 28.09 -44.41 -32.19
C ARG A 924 28.75 -45.20 -31.07
N ASN A 925 29.11 -46.43 -31.40
CA ASN A 925 30.27 -47.12 -30.85
C ASN A 925 31.49 -46.20 -30.98
N PHE A 926 32.18 -45.88 -29.89
CA PHE A 926 33.64 -46.04 -29.75
C PHE A 926 34.11 -45.72 -28.32
N SER A 927 34.67 -46.75 -27.68
CA SER A 927 35.72 -46.78 -26.65
C SER A 927 35.63 -45.92 -25.38
N ARG A 928 35.40 -46.64 -24.27
CA ARG A 928 35.98 -46.43 -22.93
C ARG A 928 37.47 -46.06 -22.98
N THR A 929 37.91 -45.15 -22.10
CA THR A 929 38.89 -45.40 -21.02
C THR A 929 39.11 -44.14 -20.16
N ASN A 930 38.97 -44.31 -18.83
CA ASN A 930 39.83 -43.85 -17.70
C ASN A 930 40.72 -42.60 -17.89
N SER A 931 41.04 -41.74 -16.93
CA SER A 931 40.77 -41.51 -15.51
C SER A 931 41.87 -40.52 -15.05
N VAL A 932 41.62 -39.70 -14.01
CA VAL A 932 42.62 -39.06 -13.11
C VAL A 932 43.37 -37.80 -13.58
N GLY A 933 43.25 -36.74 -12.76
CA GLY A 933 44.37 -35.90 -12.29
C GLY A 933 44.76 -34.68 -13.14
N GLY A 934 44.60 -33.47 -12.59
CA GLY A 934 45.28 -32.25 -13.09
C GLY A 934 46.78 -32.24 -12.72
N PRO A 935 47.50 -31.10 -12.75
CA PRO A 935 47.28 -29.82 -13.47
C PRO A 935 48.49 -29.47 -14.38
N LEU A 936 48.34 -28.76 -15.50
CA LEU A 936 49.48 -28.16 -16.21
C LEU A 936 49.16 -26.79 -16.83
N THR A 937 49.98 -25.83 -16.42
CA THR A 937 50.19 -24.50 -16.97
C THR A 937 50.75 -24.52 -18.40
N ALA A 938 50.49 -23.41 -19.10
CA ALA A 938 51.27 -22.81 -20.19
C ALA A 938 51.47 -23.65 -21.46
N ASP A 939 50.72 -23.30 -22.52
CA ASP A 939 51.35 -22.84 -23.75
C ASP A 939 50.35 -22.12 -24.66
N GLY A 940 50.73 -20.92 -25.09
CA GLY A 940 49.94 -20.09 -25.97
C GLY A 940 49.92 -20.63 -27.40
N LYS A 941 48.73 -20.65 -28.00
CA LYS A 941 48.51 -20.47 -29.45
C LYS A 941 47.07 -20.05 -29.70
N SER A 942 46.91 -18.89 -30.33
CA SER A 942 45.61 -18.34 -30.73
C SER A 942 45.00 -19.18 -31.85
N LEU A 943 43.73 -19.53 -31.71
CA LEU A 943 42.87 -19.96 -32.82
C LEU A 943 42.17 -18.71 -33.36
N GLY A 944 42.69 -18.17 -34.46
CA GLY A 944 42.09 -17.06 -35.18
C GLY A 944 40.92 -17.54 -36.06
N VAL A 945 39.74 -16.99 -35.85
CA VAL A 945 38.57 -17.17 -36.73
C VAL A 945 38.72 -16.25 -37.94
N SER A 946 38.47 -16.77 -39.15
CA SER A 946 38.69 -16.01 -40.38
C SER A 946 37.64 -14.92 -40.58
N ALA A 947 38.05 -13.77 -41.14
CA ALA A 947 37.17 -12.61 -41.39
C ALA A 947 36.00 -12.91 -42.36
N ASN A 948 36.08 -14.00 -43.13
CA ASN A 948 35.01 -14.44 -44.02
C ASN A 948 33.89 -15.20 -43.28
N GLU A 949 34.18 -15.84 -42.14
CA GLU A 949 33.15 -16.44 -41.29
C GLU A 949 32.37 -15.39 -40.51
N MET A 950 33.02 -14.33 -40.03
CA MET A 950 32.31 -13.19 -39.41
C MET A 950 31.34 -12.49 -40.35
N ARG A 951 31.66 -12.39 -41.65
CA ARG A 951 30.76 -11.80 -42.66
C ARG A 951 29.54 -12.66 -42.98
N ARG A 952 29.60 -13.98 -42.81
CA ARG A 952 28.44 -14.89 -42.95
C ARG A 952 27.48 -14.79 -41.76
N PHE A 953 28.00 -14.55 -40.56
CA PHE A 953 27.16 -14.37 -39.37
C PHE A 953 26.37 -13.06 -39.39
N SER A 954 26.96 -11.96 -39.90
CA SER A 954 26.25 -10.69 -40.01
C SER A 954 25.17 -10.67 -41.10
N THR A 955 25.33 -11.45 -42.17
CA THR A 955 24.33 -11.54 -43.25
C THR A 955 23.12 -12.39 -42.87
N ILE A 956 23.28 -13.43 -42.05
CA ILE A 956 22.16 -14.25 -41.55
C ILE A 956 21.32 -13.46 -40.53
N GLN A 957 21.96 -12.67 -39.66
CA GLN A 957 21.23 -11.77 -38.74
C GLN A 957 20.51 -10.64 -39.47
N ALA A 958 21.10 -10.07 -40.53
CA ALA A 958 20.43 -9.04 -41.33
C ALA A 958 19.23 -9.59 -42.13
N ALA A 959 19.32 -10.84 -42.61
CA ALA A 959 18.22 -11.49 -43.32
C ALA A 959 17.01 -11.78 -42.42
N GLN A 960 17.24 -12.20 -41.17
CA GLN A 960 16.16 -12.47 -40.19
C GLN A 960 15.45 -11.20 -39.71
N VAL A 961 16.15 -10.05 -39.65
CA VAL A 961 15.55 -8.76 -39.30
C VAL A 961 14.71 -8.20 -40.45
N SER A 962 15.10 -8.44 -41.71
CA SER A 962 14.33 -8.03 -42.88
C SER A 962 13.01 -8.79 -43.05
N THR A 963 12.95 -10.09 -42.70
CA THR A 963 11.70 -10.87 -42.73
C THR A 963 10.74 -10.50 -41.60
N ALA A 964 11.25 -10.01 -40.46
CA ALA A 964 10.43 -9.53 -39.35
C ALA A 964 9.80 -8.15 -39.59
N LEU A 965 10.37 -7.32 -40.48
CA LEU A 965 9.90 -5.96 -40.78
C LEU A 965 9.03 -5.84 -42.04
N GLY A 966 8.92 -6.88 -42.87
CA GLY A 966 8.19 -6.85 -44.14
C GLY A 966 6.74 -7.36 -44.11
N GLY A 967 6.21 -7.73 -42.94
CA GLY A 967 4.95 -8.50 -42.80
C GLY A 967 3.64 -7.72 -42.63
N GLY A 968 3.61 -6.39 -42.73
CA GLY A 968 2.38 -5.64 -42.45
C GLY A 968 2.30 -4.25 -43.08
N ALA A 969 2.02 -4.18 -44.38
CA ALA A 969 1.30 -3.07 -45.04
C ALA A 969 1.19 -3.32 -46.56
N ALA A 970 0.13 -3.98 -47.04
CA ALA A 970 -0.40 -3.83 -48.40
C ALA A 970 -1.75 -4.56 -48.58
N GLY A 971 -2.82 -3.78 -48.66
CA GLY A 971 -4.20 -4.19 -48.96
C GLY A 971 -5.12 -3.23 -48.20
N SER A 972 -5.76 -2.23 -48.78
CA SER A 972 -6.53 -2.21 -50.02
C SER A 972 -6.59 -0.79 -50.62
N SER A 973 -6.34 -0.69 -51.91
CA SER A 973 -6.77 0.43 -52.75
C SER A 973 -8.18 0.14 -53.30
N GLN A 974 -9.18 0.85 -52.81
CA GLN A 974 -10.31 1.45 -53.54
C GLN A 974 -11.18 2.27 -52.59
#